data_AF-A0A3A9EP71-F1
#
_entry.id   AF-A0A3A9EP71-F1
#
_cell.length_a   1.000
_cell.length_b   1.000
_cell.length_c   1.000
_cell.angle_alpha   90.00
_cell.angle_beta   90.00
_cell.angle_gamma   90.00
#
_symmetry.space_group_name_H-M   'P 1'
#
loop_
_entity.id
_entity.type
_entity.pdbx_description
1 polymer ?
#
loop_
_entity_poly.entity_id
_entity_poly.type
_entity_poly.pdbx_seq_one_letter_code
_entity_poly.pdbx_strand_id
1 'polypeptide(L)'
;MAKGKHSRARKEPRFCGFRQEKAFREQLAREYSVEKVPEHFQQMMEKTYRQLPDELPARHRPVLRAFRSMATAAATLALTFAALLGVNTTYPQLTEALPGLGPVFQAVNGGRQVAPQPTPQPGLPTPEPTPQPVFQPVTLAPEKETLDVLGDLTVSDAWCDGKNLCMELRLSMNSEVKDMLDKDLESYTLRSLYYWSDDDGVNHLENTSVWRVSAGTNNITAMGVGEDADALVFAPAEASGFTAQWRIPLSKLDTDGEAKIRVDISIPDLAVVGDYDVEYVPAYWSPGYEGEFEVSLDTAGQRMISAPAMDNGATLQAVEYAPSQVDITMTLPYIGRYGDLLVNLDRDPESYLGLYATLESENGEVKYHQIRGLDEQTDRGAEPTGGIAVQYRFISDNPQKAVPGILRLTVHETGPVEGLGESGRVVAEFTIDLNAGMIYASQNYLAKGREKVGTATPWERFQYESLMEGGYLSCYQFVELDGYEDEFGRNNQCTMFYLVREGDPEVNAGWPLVIRAYHEEAIAQEFTIVTGDEVEDDTTFSYWEQPDYLPSTGKTYTLMCFTLNYQEWNYNEQGELMQYDRLELVDGETGLSLIEDIEASYKRNVQTILGLSMVGSPLETEADSQSSPNVEGNDGGAAARSAEPW
;
A
#
# COMPACT_ATOMS: atom_id res chain seq x y z
N MET A 1 16.52 -5.29 83.99
CA MET A 1 15.89 -4.73 85.20
C MET A 1 14.37 -4.76 85.04
N ALA A 2 13.68 -5.26 86.08
CA ALA A 2 12.27 -5.05 86.51
C ALA A 2 11.16 -4.82 85.44
N LYS A 3 10.19 -5.76 85.31
CA LYS A 3 8.80 -5.73 85.87
C LYS A 3 7.95 -4.52 85.38
N GLY A 4 6.72 -4.63 84.88
CA GLY A 4 5.74 -5.70 84.76
C GLY A 4 4.32 -5.09 84.67
N LYS A 5 3.37 -5.85 84.08
CA LYS A 5 1.89 -5.79 84.21
C LYS A 5 1.14 -4.49 83.86
N HIS A 6 0.19 -4.57 82.92
CA HIS A 6 -1.23 -4.72 83.25
C HIS A 6 -2.08 -5.11 82.02
N SER A 7 -2.79 -6.22 82.19
CA SER A 7 -3.96 -6.62 81.40
C SER A 7 -5.07 -5.57 81.55
N ARG A 8 -5.70 -5.20 80.43
CA ARG A 8 -7.03 -4.59 80.39
C ARG A 8 -7.88 -5.43 79.44
N ALA A 9 -8.71 -6.29 80.01
CA ALA A 9 -9.77 -6.98 79.30
C ALA A 9 -10.69 -5.94 78.63
N ARG A 10 -10.84 -6.02 77.30
CA ARG A 10 -11.79 -5.22 76.53
C ARG A 10 -12.88 -6.16 76.01
N LYS A 11 -14.07 -5.98 76.59
CA LYS A 11 -15.37 -6.63 76.32
C LYS A 11 -15.48 -7.28 74.93
N GLU A 12 -15.78 -8.58 74.92
CA GLU A 12 -16.41 -9.23 73.78
C GLU A 12 -17.76 -8.55 73.47
N PRO A 13 -18.04 -8.17 72.21
CA PRO A 13 -19.36 -7.75 71.81
C PRO A 13 -20.27 -8.98 71.79
N ARG A 14 -21.30 -8.98 72.64
CA ARG A 14 -22.46 -9.87 72.50
C ARG A 14 -23.07 -9.63 71.12
N PHE A 15 -22.87 -10.56 70.19
CA PHE A 15 -23.70 -10.62 68.99
C PHE A 15 -25.09 -11.10 69.39
N CYS A 16 -26.03 -10.16 69.51
CA CYS A 16 -27.44 -10.47 69.52
C CYS A 16 -27.79 -11.08 68.15
N GLY A 17 -28.25 -12.33 68.16
CA GLY A 17 -28.71 -13.01 66.95
C GLY A 17 -29.93 -12.32 66.36
N PHE A 18 -30.03 -12.37 65.03
CA PHE A 18 -31.24 -12.12 64.24
C PHE A 18 -32.34 -13.15 64.52
N ARG A 19 -32.65 -13.38 65.80
CA ARG A 19 -33.83 -14.12 66.24
C ARG A 19 -34.80 -13.11 66.84
N GLN A 20 -35.93 -12.96 66.16
CA GLN A 20 -37.18 -12.39 66.68
C GLN A 20 -37.36 -10.87 66.66
N GLU A 21 -37.09 -10.19 65.54
CA GLU A 21 -37.78 -8.92 65.31
C GLU A 21 -39.18 -9.19 64.75
N LYS A 22 -40.15 -9.26 65.66
CA LYS A 22 -41.58 -9.36 65.39
C LYS A 22 -42.06 -8.25 64.43
N ALA A 23 -41.44 -7.07 64.52
CA ALA A 23 -41.68 -5.92 63.65
C ALA A 23 -41.34 -6.20 62.17
N PHE A 24 -40.24 -6.91 61.89
CA PHE A 24 -39.84 -7.25 60.52
C PHE A 24 -40.79 -8.26 59.87
N ARG A 25 -41.31 -9.21 60.66
CA ARG A 25 -42.31 -10.18 60.20
C ARG A 25 -43.69 -9.54 59.96
N GLU A 26 -44.09 -8.59 60.81
CA GLU A 26 -45.35 -7.85 60.66
C GLU A 26 -45.30 -6.90 59.45
N GLN A 27 -44.13 -6.34 59.14
CA GLN A 27 -43.91 -5.49 57.96
C GLN A 27 -43.99 -6.30 56.65
N LEU A 28 -43.32 -7.45 56.58
CA LEU A 28 -43.38 -8.35 55.41
C LEU A 28 -44.78 -8.96 55.19
N ALA A 29 -45.51 -9.29 56.26
CA ALA A 29 -46.87 -9.82 56.14
C ALA A 29 -47.87 -8.78 55.61
N ARG A 30 -47.68 -7.49 55.96
CA ARG A 30 -48.46 -6.38 55.39
C ARG A 30 -48.13 -6.12 53.94
N GLU A 31 -46.85 -6.16 53.59
CA GLU A 31 -46.38 -5.78 52.26
C GLU A 31 -46.73 -6.82 51.18
N TYR A 32 -46.81 -8.10 51.56
CA TYR A 32 -47.08 -9.19 50.61
C TYR A 32 -48.45 -9.86 50.77
N SER A 33 -49.30 -9.41 51.71
CA SER A 33 -50.66 -9.95 51.93
C SER A 33 -50.71 -11.48 52.13
N VAL A 34 -49.66 -12.07 52.68
CA VAL A 34 -49.59 -13.51 52.98
C VAL A 34 -49.54 -13.70 54.49
N GLU A 35 -50.67 -14.05 55.09
CA GLU A 35 -50.80 -14.18 56.55
C GLU A 35 -50.18 -15.47 57.10
N LYS A 36 -49.88 -16.45 56.24
CA LYS A 36 -49.15 -17.67 56.61
C LYS A 36 -48.42 -18.28 55.42
N VAL A 37 -47.12 -18.50 55.55
CA VAL A 37 -46.29 -19.17 54.52
C VAL A 37 -46.79 -20.61 54.33
N PRO A 38 -47.01 -21.09 53.09
CA PRO A 38 -47.47 -22.45 52.83
C PRO A 38 -46.52 -23.53 53.39
N GLU A 39 -47.07 -24.55 54.05
CA GLU A 39 -46.31 -25.61 54.72
C GLU A 39 -45.35 -26.37 53.77
N HIS A 40 -45.71 -26.47 52.50
CA HIS A 40 -44.86 -27.07 51.46
C HIS A 40 -43.53 -26.32 51.29
N PHE A 41 -43.53 -24.99 51.41
CA PHE A 41 -42.32 -24.18 51.32
C PHE A 41 -41.41 -24.38 52.54
N GLN A 42 -42.00 -24.53 53.72
CA GLN A 42 -41.26 -24.82 54.95
C GLN A 42 -40.62 -26.21 54.92
N GLN A 43 -41.33 -27.22 54.42
CA GLN A 43 -40.82 -28.58 54.28
C GLN A 43 -39.66 -28.66 53.27
N MET A 44 -39.75 -27.92 52.15
CA MET A 44 -38.66 -27.84 51.18
C MET A 44 -37.43 -27.12 51.75
N MET A 45 -37.62 -26.03 52.49
CA MET A 45 -36.51 -25.36 53.18
C MET A 45 -35.82 -26.29 54.18
N GLU A 46 -36.57 -26.98 55.04
CA GLU A 46 -35.99 -27.91 56.02
C GLU A 46 -35.23 -29.06 55.36
N LYS A 47 -35.73 -29.56 54.23
CA LYS A 47 -35.07 -30.61 53.46
C LYS A 47 -33.73 -30.13 52.88
N THR A 48 -33.68 -28.90 52.37
CA THR A 48 -32.44 -28.27 51.88
C THR A 48 -31.45 -27.97 53.01
N TYR A 49 -31.93 -27.53 54.18
CA TYR A 49 -31.06 -27.27 55.34
C TYR A 49 -30.44 -28.54 55.94
N ARG A 50 -31.11 -29.70 55.86
CA ARG A 50 -30.56 -30.99 56.30
C ARG A 50 -29.55 -31.60 55.33
N GLN A 51 -29.46 -31.08 54.10
CA GLN A 51 -28.50 -31.53 53.09
C GLN A 51 -27.18 -30.74 53.11
N LEU A 52 -27.05 -29.74 53.99
CA LEU A 52 -25.80 -29.00 54.17
C LEU A 52 -24.91 -29.71 55.21
N PRO A 53 -23.60 -29.87 54.96
CA PRO A 53 -22.68 -30.53 55.89
C PRO A 53 -22.43 -29.69 57.16
N ASP A 54 -22.28 -30.37 58.31
CA ASP A 54 -22.22 -29.76 59.65
C ASP A 54 -20.93 -28.98 59.98
N GLU A 55 -19.89 -29.05 59.14
CA GLU A 55 -18.68 -28.23 59.29
C GLU A 55 -18.26 -27.60 57.95
N LEU A 56 -18.27 -26.26 57.91
CA LEU A 56 -17.72 -25.48 56.79
C LEU A 56 -16.20 -25.39 56.92
N PRO A 57 -15.43 -25.55 55.81
CA PRO A 57 -13.99 -25.38 55.85
C PRO A 57 -13.65 -23.93 56.24
N ALA A 58 -12.79 -23.79 57.25
CA ALA A 58 -12.35 -22.48 57.75
C ALA A 58 -11.59 -21.71 56.66
N ARG A 59 -12.29 -20.82 55.94
CA ARG A 59 -11.66 -19.85 55.04
C ARG A 59 -10.93 -18.79 55.87
N HIS A 60 -9.60 -18.80 55.82
CA HIS A 60 -8.76 -17.67 56.22
C HIS A 60 -9.33 -16.39 55.60
N ARG A 61 -9.67 -15.38 56.41
CA ARG A 61 -10.32 -14.13 55.97
C ARG A 61 -9.33 -13.22 55.23
N PRO A 62 -9.31 -13.14 53.88
CA PRO A 62 -8.36 -12.31 53.13
C PRO A 62 -8.87 -10.87 52.97
N VAL A 63 -10.18 -10.65 53.13
CA VAL A 63 -10.88 -9.41 52.75
C VAL A 63 -10.47 -8.21 53.63
N LEU A 64 -10.21 -8.41 54.92
CA LEU A 64 -9.75 -7.31 55.81
C LEU A 64 -8.29 -6.88 55.54
N ARG A 65 -7.46 -7.79 55.01
CA ARG A 65 -6.11 -7.44 54.51
C ARG A 65 -6.20 -6.75 53.15
N ALA A 66 -7.09 -7.23 52.28
CA ALA A 66 -7.38 -6.65 50.98
C ALA A 66 -7.89 -5.19 51.08
N PHE A 67 -8.76 -4.87 52.04
CA PHE A 67 -9.24 -3.49 52.24
C PHE A 67 -8.15 -2.54 52.77
N ARG A 68 -7.23 -3.03 53.62
CA ARG A 68 -6.08 -2.22 54.05
C ARG A 68 -5.06 -2.05 52.93
N SER A 69 -4.80 -3.10 52.15
CA SER A 69 -3.90 -3.00 50.98
C SER A 69 -4.49 -2.13 49.86
N MET A 70 -5.81 -2.15 49.65
CA MET A 70 -6.52 -1.26 48.70
C MET A 70 -6.44 0.20 49.14
N ALA A 71 -6.57 0.49 50.44
CA ALA A 71 -6.44 1.87 50.93
C ALA A 71 -5.02 2.42 50.72
N THR A 72 -3.97 1.61 50.97
CA THR A 72 -2.59 1.99 50.64
C THR A 72 -2.35 2.09 49.13
N ALA A 73 -2.90 1.18 48.32
CA ALA A 73 -2.76 1.21 46.86
C ALA A 73 -3.47 2.42 46.24
N ALA A 74 -4.64 2.78 46.75
CA ALA A 74 -5.39 3.97 46.34
C ALA A 74 -4.64 5.25 46.75
N ALA A 75 -4.05 5.29 47.95
CA ALA A 75 -3.24 6.43 48.39
C ALA A 75 -1.95 6.57 47.57
N THR A 76 -1.28 5.47 47.22
CA THR A 76 -0.10 5.51 46.34
C THR A 76 -0.49 5.92 44.93
N LEU A 77 -1.59 5.41 44.37
CA LEU A 77 -2.12 5.81 43.07
C LEU A 77 -2.48 7.29 43.04
N ALA A 78 -3.13 7.81 44.09
CA ALA A 78 -3.46 9.23 44.17
C ALA A 78 -2.20 10.11 44.26
N LEU A 79 -1.15 9.66 44.96
CA LEU A 79 0.14 10.36 45.02
C LEU A 79 0.90 10.30 43.69
N THR A 80 0.91 9.17 42.97
CA THR A 80 1.49 9.12 41.62
C THR A 80 0.69 9.95 40.63
N PHE A 81 -0.65 9.97 40.73
CA PHE A 81 -1.47 10.81 39.86
C PHE A 81 -1.24 12.30 40.13
N ALA A 82 -1.08 12.71 41.39
CA ALA A 82 -0.73 14.08 41.74
C ALA A 82 0.69 14.46 41.28
N ALA A 83 1.66 13.53 41.35
CA ALA A 83 3.00 13.72 40.82
C ALA A 83 3.00 13.84 39.28
N LEU A 84 2.23 12.99 38.60
CA LEU A 84 2.05 13.03 37.15
C LEU A 84 1.33 14.29 36.69
N LEU A 85 0.36 14.81 37.45
CA LEU A 85 -0.23 16.14 37.20
C LEU A 85 0.82 17.25 37.34
N GLY A 86 1.74 17.15 38.31
CA GLY A 86 2.89 18.07 38.43
C GLY A 86 3.82 18.01 37.22
N VAL A 87 4.14 16.81 36.73
CA VAL A 87 4.94 16.62 35.50
C VAL A 87 4.18 17.13 34.28
N ASN A 88 2.88 16.90 34.17
CA ASN A 88 2.03 17.38 33.07
C ASN A 88 2.02 18.91 32.98
N THR A 89 2.11 19.63 34.10
CA THR A 89 2.21 21.12 34.06
C THR A 89 3.55 21.64 33.52
N THR A 90 4.61 20.83 33.55
CA THR A 90 5.96 21.22 33.10
C THR A 90 6.33 20.61 31.75
N TYR A 91 5.91 19.37 31.47
CA TYR A 91 6.20 18.60 30.26
C TYR A 91 4.99 17.74 29.83
N PRO A 92 3.97 18.35 29.19
CA PRO A 92 2.73 17.65 28.85
C PRO A 92 2.94 16.48 27.88
N GLN A 93 3.92 16.58 26.97
CA GLN A 93 4.24 15.54 25.97
C GLN A 93 4.69 14.20 26.61
N LEU A 94 5.31 14.22 27.80
CA LEU A 94 5.74 13.01 28.50
C LEU A 94 4.59 12.28 29.20
N THR A 95 3.60 13.01 29.69
CA THR A 95 2.44 12.44 30.40
C THR A 95 1.33 12.00 29.46
N GLU A 96 1.23 12.61 28.28
CA GLU A 96 0.33 12.18 27.21
C GLU A 96 0.82 10.91 26.49
N ALA A 97 2.13 10.64 26.51
CA ALA A 97 2.73 9.43 25.95
C ALA A 97 2.65 8.19 26.88
N LEU A 98 2.00 8.29 28.05
CA LEU A 98 1.90 7.16 28.97
C LEU A 98 0.79 6.17 28.55
N PRO A 99 1.13 4.87 28.39
CA PRO A 99 0.16 3.87 27.96
C PRO A 99 -1.01 3.75 28.96
N GLY A 100 -2.23 3.85 28.46
CA GLY A 100 -3.48 3.76 29.25
C GLY A 100 -3.92 5.03 29.99
N LEU A 101 -3.05 6.04 30.14
CA LEU A 101 -3.39 7.32 30.81
C LEU A 101 -3.34 8.55 29.88
N GLY A 102 -2.73 8.42 28.70
CA GLY A 102 -2.64 9.47 27.68
C GLY A 102 -3.95 10.18 27.36
N PRO A 103 -5.06 9.47 27.08
CA PRO A 103 -6.35 10.10 26.77
C PRO A 103 -6.93 10.94 27.92
N VAL A 104 -6.64 10.58 29.18
CA VAL A 104 -7.11 11.31 30.36
C VAL A 104 -6.33 12.62 30.52
N PHE A 105 -5.01 12.61 30.29
CA PHE A 105 -4.20 13.82 30.31
C PHE A 105 -4.48 14.73 29.10
N GLN A 106 -4.74 14.16 27.91
CA GLN A 106 -5.22 14.91 26.75
C GLN A 106 -6.57 15.60 27.02
N ALA A 107 -7.51 14.92 27.69
CA ALA A 107 -8.80 15.52 28.07
C ALA A 107 -8.65 16.61 29.14
N VAL A 108 -7.70 16.47 30.07
CA VAL A 108 -7.39 17.49 31.10
C VAL A 108 -6.66 18.70 30.50
N ASN A 109 -5.82 18.48 29.48
CA ASN A 109 -5.10 19.54 28.76
C ASN A 109 -5.95 20.20 27.65
N GLY A 110 -6.98 19.50 27.15
CA GLY A 110 -7.88 19.92 26.06
C GLY A 110 -8.77 21.13 26.34
N GLY A 111 -8.64 21.77 27.51
CA GLY A 111 -9.25 23.08 27.82
C GLY A 111 -8.37 24.29 27.50
N ARG A 112 -7.10 24.11 27.12
CA ARG A 112 -6.25 25.16 26.57
C ARG A 112 -6.10 24.93 25.08
N GLN A 113 -6.81 25.72 24.28
CA GLN A 113 -6.43 25.96 22.88
C GLN A 113 -4.97 26.41 22.89
N VAL A 114 -4.05 25.50 22.57
CA VAL A 114 -2.74 25.88 22.08
C VAL A 114 -3.01 26.44 20.69
N ALA A 115 -3.00 27.77 20.59
CA ALA A 115 -2.98 28.45 19.32
C ALA A 115 -1.93 27.80 18.41
N PRO A 116 -2.17 27.70 17.08
CA PRO A 116 -1.22 27.09 16.16
C PRO A 116 0.17 27.66 16.44
N GLN A 117 1.13 26.80 16.80
CA GLN A 117 2.50 27.25 16.90
C GLN A 117 2.91 27.75 15.51
N PRO A 118 3.37 29.00 15.39
CA PRO A 118 3.92 29.47 14.14
C PRO A 118 5.10 28.57 13.77
N THR A 119 5.15 28.18 12.50
CA THR A 119 6.30 27.61 11.80
C THR A 119 7.59 28.17 12.38
N PRO A 120 8.58 27.34 12.79
CA PRO A 120 9.87 27.86 13.21
C PRO A 120 10.42 28.75 12.10
N GLN A 121 10.57 30.05 12.37
CA GLN A 121 11.31 30.92 11.47
C GLN A 121 12.78 30.45 11.43
N PRO A 122 13.42 30.42 10.24
CA PRO A 122 14.79 29.97 10.09
C PRO A 122 15.71 30.91 10.88
N GLY A 123 16.31 30.38 11.93
CA GLY A 123 16.99 31.17 12.95
C GLY A 123 18.24 30.51 13.50
N LEU A 124 19.16 30.11 12.61
CA LEU A 124 20.61 30.07 12.80
C LEU A 124 21.23 29.89 11.40
N PRO A 125 22.37 30.54 11.09
CA PRO A 125 23.00 30.42 9.78
C PRO A 125 23.30 28.96 9.51
N THR A 126 22.69 28.42 8.45
CA THR A 126 23.13 27.20 7.79
C THR A 126 24.65 27.30 7.64
N PRO A 127 25.44 26.34 8.14
CA PRO A 127 26.87 26.31 7.82
C PRO A 127 26.98 26.43 6.29
N GLU A 128 27.81 27.36 5.81
CA GLU A 128 28.08 27.50 4.39
C GLU A 128 28.33 26.09 3.83
N PRO A 129 27.59 25.66 2.78
CA PRO A 129 27.79 24.34 2.23
C PRO A 129 29.25 24.25 1.83
N THR A 130 29.99 23.33 2.46
CA THR A 130 31.34 22.97 2.01
C THR A 130 31.21 22.71 0.51
N PRO A 131 31.97 23.41 -0.36
CA PRO A 131 31.81 23.25 -1.79
C PRO A 131 31.99 21.78 -2.14
N GLN A 132 30.91 21.14 -2.62
CA GLN A 132 30.95 19.76 -3.05
C GLN A 132 32.01 19.65 -4.17
N PRO A 133 32.84 18.59 -4.16
CA PRO A 133 33.80 18.38 -5.23
C PRO A 133 33.04 18.25 -6.54
N VAL A 134 33.20 19.24 -7.43
CA VAL A 134 32.58 19.24 -8.75
C VAL A 134 33.28 18.16 -9.58
N PHE A 135 32.50 17.22 -10.11
CA PHE A 135 33.01 16.22 -11.03
C PHE A 135 33.44 16.89 -12.34
N GLN A 136 34.57 16.46 -12.90
CA GLN A 136 35.00 16.91 -14.21
C GLN A 136 34.47 15.94 -15.25
N PRO A 137 33.67 16.40 -16.23
CA PRO A 137 33.14 15.52 -17.26
C PRO A 137 34.24 14.76 -17.98
N VAL A 138 33.96 13.50 -18.31
CA VAL A 138 34.89 12.60 -19.00
C VAL A 138 34.28 12.20 -20.32
N THR A 139 35.01 12.43 -21.41
CA THR A 139 34.55 12.13 -22.76
C THR A 139 35.35 10.96 -23.32
N LEU A 140 34.63 9.93 -23.77
CA LEU A 140 35.14 8.72 -24.39
C LEU A 140 34.84 8.81 -25.89
N ALA A 141 35.90 8.79 -26.69
CA ALA A 141 35.80 8.72 -28.14
C ALA A 141 35.63 7.25 -28.57
N PRO A 142 34.90 6.98 -29.67
CA PRO A 142 34.81 5.63 -30.21
C PRO A 142 36.18 5.14 -30.73
N GLU A 143 36.47 3.85 -30.58
CA GLU A 143 37.77 3.22 -30.95
C GLU A 143 38.03 3.22 -32.46
N LYS A 144 36.97 3.11 -33.25
CA LYS A 144 37.01 3.17 -34.70
C LYS A 144 36.33 4.45 -35.16
N GLU A 145 36.63 4.88 -36.37
CA GLU A 145 35.68 5.67 -37.15
C GLU A 145 34.44 4.77 -37.36
N THR A 146 33.58 4.60 -36.36
CA THR A 146 32.17 4.25 -36.55
C THR A 146 31.58 5.46 -37.27
N LEU A 147 31.86 5.48 -38.58
CA LEU A 147 31.69 6.59 -39.50
C LEU A 147 30.28 7.19 -39.36
N ASP A 148 30.27 8.50 -39.20
CA ASP A 148 29.16 9.43 -39.39
C ASP A 148 27.89 9.27 -38.52
N VAL A 149 27.78 8.28 -37.63
CA VAL A 149 26.51 8.00 -36.92
C VAL A 149 26.55 8.28 -35.41
N LEU A 150 27.38 7.55 -34.65
CA LEU A 150 27.50 7.73 -33.19
C LEU A 150 28.68 8.66 -32.89
N GLY A 151 28.45 9.64 -32.01
CA GLY A 151 29.47 10.60 -31.58
C GLY A 151 30.17 10.18 -30.29
N ASP A 152 30.66 11.16 -29.54
CA ASP A 152 31.30 10.93 -28.25
C ASP A 152 30.28 10.51 -27.17
N LEU A 153 30.72 9.62 -26.28
CA LEU A 153 30.05 9.31 -25.02
C LEU A 153 30.68 10.15 -23.90
N THR A 154 29.88 10.96 -23.23
CA THR A 154 30.34 11.80 -22.12
C THR A 154 29.68 11.40 -20.82
N VAL A 155 30.48 11.09 -19.79
CA VAL A 155 30.03 11.09 -18.40
C VAL A 155 29.97 12.54 -17.95
N SER A 156 28.77 13.12 -17.90
CA SER A 156 28.57 14.55 -17.65
C SER A 156 28.61 14.91 -16.17
N ASP A 157 28.16 13.99 -15.31
CA ASP A 157 28.28 14.10 -13.86
C ASP A 157 28.44 12.71 -13.24
N ALA A 158 29.18 12.64 -12.14
CA ALA A 158 29.33 11.43 -11.35
C ALA A 158 29.55 11.78 -9.88
N TRP A 159 28.93 11.03 -8.99
CA TRP A 159 29.09 11.18 -7.55
C TRP A 159 28.83 9.88 -6.82
N CYS A 160 29.39 9.76 -5.63
CA CYS A 160 29.27 8.58 -4.81
C CYS A 160 28.97 8.97 -3.37
N ASP A 161 27.88 8.44 -2.82
CA ASP A 161 27.50 8.65 -1.42
C ASP A 161 27.90 7.51 -0.49
N GLY A 162 28.73 6.56 -0.97
CA GLY A 162 29.14 5.37 -0.24
C GLY A 162 28.12 4.23 -0.22
N LYS A 163 26.87 4.45 -0.64
CA LYS A 163 25.91 3.37 -0.88
C LYS A 163 25.83 3.05 -2.38
N ASN A 164 25.78 4.08 -3.21
CA ASN A 164 25.77 3.95 -4.67
C ASN A 164 26.76 4.90 -5.33
N LEU A 165 27.23 4.52 -6.51
CA LEU A 165 27.81 5.42 -7.50
C LEU A 165 26.70 5.80 -8.49
N CYS A 166 26.43 7.10 -8.63
CA CYS A 166 25.45 7.64 -9.56
C CYS A 166 26.15 8.42 -10.66
N MET A 167 25.74 8.20 -11.91
CA MET A 167 26.35 8.80 -13.09
C MET A 167 25.29 9.26 -14.08
N GLU A 168 25.55 10.39 -14.74
CA GLU A 168 24.80 10.86 -15.89
C GLU A 168 25.67 10.69 -17.14
N LEU A 169 25.16 9.98 -18.13
CA LEU A 169 25.81 9.77 -19.41
C LEU A 169 25.05 10.48 -20.52
N ARG A 170 25.79 11.00 -21.47
CA ARG A 170 25.28 11.63 -22.69
C ARG A 170 25.99 11.05 -23.89
N LEU A 171 25.24 10.48 -24.82
CA LEU A 171 25.74 10.00 -26.08
C LEU A 171 25.29 10.96 -27.18
N SER A 172 26.26 11.57 -27.86
CA SER A 172 25.97 12.41 -29.03
C SER A 172 25.70 11.54 -30.25
N MET A 173 24.81 11.99 -31.14
CA MET A 173 24.47 11.26 -32.37
C MET A 173 24.21 12.22 -33.53
N ASN A 174 24.46 11.76 -34.77
CA ASN A 174 24.09 12.47 -35.98
C ASN A 174 22.55 12.54 -36.15
N SER A 175 22.06 13.65 -36.69
CA SER A 175 20.66 13.89 -37.07
C SER A 175 20.05 12.83 -37.99
N GLU A 176 20.79 12.19 -38.90
CA GLU A 176 20.21 11.21 -39.84
C GLU A 176 19.70 9.93 -39.16
N VAL A 177 20.40 9.47 -38.11
CA VAL A 177 19.96 8.31 -37.32
C VAL A 177 18.92 8.71 -36.30
N LYS A 178 18.89 9.99 -35.89
CA LYS A 178 17.80 10.52 -35.09
C LYS A 178 16.50 10.50 -35.92
N ASP A 179 16.52 10.98 -37.15
CA ASP A 179 15.35 10.96 -38.05
C ASP A 179 14.84 9.53 -38.37
N MET A 180 15.75 8.54 -38.36
CA MET A 180 15.40 7.12 -38.50
C MET A 180 14.66 6.60 -37.26
N LEU A 181 15.11 6.99 -36.06
CA LEU A 181 14.52 6.54 -34.80
C LEU A 181 13.26 7.33 -34.45
N ASP A 182 13.21 8.64 -34.73
CA ASP A 182 12.13 9.59 -34.37
C ASP A 182 10.76 9.18 -34.92
N LYS A 183 10.70 8.33 -35.96
CA LYS A 183 9.43 7.83 -36.51
C LYS A 183 8.70 6.85 -35.60
N ASP A 184 9.42 6.20 -34.69
CA ASP A 184 8.88 5.15 -33.80
C ASP A 184 9.42 5.26 -32.35
N LEU A 185 10.06 6.38 -31.97
CA LEU A 185 10.84 6.55 -30.73
C LEU A 185 10.07 6.31 -29.41
N GLU A 186 8.74 6.35 -29.42
CA GLU A 186 7.94 6.05 -28.21
C GLU A 186 8.08 4.58 -27.77
N SER A 187 8.61 3.71 -28.63
CA SER A 187 8.69 2.26 -28.39
C SER A 187 10.11 1.67 -28.45
N TYR A 188 11.17 2.49 -28.53
CA TYR A 188 12.54 2.02 -28.69
C TYR A 188 13.52 2.61 -27.68
N THR A 189 14.44 1.77 -27.20
CA THR A 189 15.53 2.17 -26.30
C THR A 189 16.90 1.76 -26.86
N LEU A 190 17.92 2.58 -26.60
CA LEU A 190 19.31 2.25 -26.94
C LEU A 190 19.97 1.55 -25.76
N ARG A 191 20.52 0.35 -25.96
CA ARG A 191 21.04 -0.51 -24.90
C ARG A 191 22.45 -1.00 -25.20
N SER A 192 23.24 -1.26 -24.15
CA SER A 192 24.59 -1.83 -24.25
C SER A 192 24.58 -3.34 -24.51
N LEU A 193 24.10 -3.74 -25.68
CA LEU A 193 23.89 -5.14 -26.05
C LEU A 193 24.67 -5.52 -27.32
N TYR A 194 25.14 -6.76 -27.33
CA TYR A 194 25.58 -7.49 -28.50
C TYR A 194 24.43 -8.29 -29.07
N TYR A 195 24.25 -8.19 -30.38
CA TYR A 195 23.22 -8.91 -31.11
C TYR A 195 23.86 -9.95 -32.05
N TRP A 196 23.39 -11.18 -31.99
CA TRP A 196 23.80 -12.24 -32.91
C TRP A 196 22.64 -13.20 -33.20
N SER A 197 22.73 -13.93 -34.30
CA SER A 197 21.78 -14.99 -34.63
C SER A 197 22.52 -16.33 -34.68
N ASP A 198 21.92 -17.37 -34.11
CA ASP A 198 22.49 -18.72 -34.17
C ASP A 198 22.27 -19.39 -35.53
N ASP A 199 22.83 -20.59 -35.70
CA ASP A 199 22.72 -21.38 -36.93
C ASP A 199 21.27 -21.80 -37.24
N ASP A 200 20.37 -21.78 -36.24
CA ASP A 200 18.94 -22.08 -36.37
C ASP A 200 18.11 -20.82 -36.68
N GLY A 201 18.75 -19.65 -36.73
CA GLY A 201 18.13 -18.36 -37.02
C GLY A 201 17.45 -17.70 -35.82
N VAL A 202 17.72 -18.18 -34.60
CA VAL A 202 17.24 -17.55 -33.36
C VAL A 202 18.14 -16.37 -33.01
N ASN A 203 17.53 -15.25 -32.67
CA ASN A 203 18.23 -14.03 -32.28
C ASN A 203 18.54 -14.03 -30.80
N HIS A 204 19.75 -13.62 -30.45
CA HIS A 204 20.28 -13.57 -29.10
C HIS A 204 20.79 -12.16 -28.79
N LEU A 205 20.56 -11.72 -27.56
CA LEU A 205 20.97 -10.43 -27.03
C LEU A 205 21.77 -10.63 -25.75
N GLU A 206 23.00 -10.13 -25.72
CA GLU A 206 23.88 -10.26 -24.57
C GLU A 206 24.41 -8.88 -24.15
N ASN A 207 24.38 -8.58 -22.85
CA ASN A 207 25.08 -7.40 -22.37
C ASN A 207 26.59 -7.61 -22.51
N THR A 208 27.28 -6.66 -23.15
CA THR A 208 28.73 -6.70 -23.33
C THR A 208 29.48 -5.61 -22.59
N SER A 209 28.75 -4.71 -21.92
CA SER A 209 29.39 -3.65 -21.17
C SER A 209 29.93 -4.14 -19.82
N VAL A 210 31.12 -3.66 -19.49
CA VAL A 210 31.82 -4.01 -18.26
C VAL A 210 32.11 -2.73 -17.49
N TRP A 211 31.65 -2.72 -16.25
CA TRP A 211 31.88 -1.62 -15.33
C TRP A 211 32.64 -2.16 -14.12
N ARG A 212 33.89 -1.72 -13.95
CA ARG A 212 34.67 -2.06 -12.75
C ARG A 212 34.78 -0.84 -11.86
N VAL A 213 34.51 -1.04 -10.57
CA VAL A 213 34.66 -0.01 -9.56
C VAL A 213 35.66 -0.50 -8.54
N SER A 214 36.67 0.31 -8.23
CA SER A 214 37.72 -0.03 -7.28
C SER A 214 37.88 1.05 -6.20
N ALA A 215 38.18 0.58 -5.00
CA ALA A 215 38.46 1.38 -3.81
C ALA A 215 39.68 0.75 -3.12
N GLY A 216 40.82 1.45 -3.15
CA GLY A 216 42.10 0.88 -2.70
C GLY A 216 42.47 -0.40 -3.46
N THR A 217 42.62 -1.52 -2.74
CA THR A 217 42.90 -2.84 -3.34
C THR A 217 41.64 -3.65 -3.67
N ASN A 218 40.48 -3.19 -3.24
CA ASN A 218 39.21 -3.86 -3.45
C ASN A 218 38.63 -3.42 -4.79
N ASN A 219 37.99 -4.35 -5.50
CA ASN A 219 37.25 -4.03 -6.70
C ASN A 219 35.99 -4.90 -6.79
N ILE A 220 35.00 -4.36 -7.48
CA ILE A 220 33.81 -5.06 -7.90
C ILE A 220 33.65 -4.89 -9.41
N THR A 221 33.15 -5.92 -10.06
CA THR A 221 32.55 -5.79 -11.39
C THR A 221 31.08 -5.52 -11.16
N ALA A 222 30.67 -4.27 -11.37
CA ALA A 222 29.32 -3.77 -11.13
C ALA A 222 28.31 -4.24 -12.19
N MET A 223 28.80 -4.46 -13.41
CA MET A 223 28.05 -5.02 -14.53
C MET A 223 28.96 -5.99 -15.28
N GLY A 224 28.45 -7.19 -15.53
CA GLY A 224 29.16 -8.27 -16.20
C GLY A 224 28.53 -8.60 -17.54
N VAL A 225 29.25 -9.40 -18.33
CA VAL A 225 28.80 -9.85 -19.65
C VAL A 225 27.81 -11.01 -19.49
N GLY A 226 26.73 -11.02 -20.26
CA GLY A 226 25.79 -12.14 -20.36
C GLY A 226 24.33 -11.74 -20.62
N GLU A 227 23.49 -12.73 -20.93
CA GLU A 227 22.05 -12.57 -21.23
C GLU A 227 21.25 -12.07 -20.01
N ASP A 228 21.60 -12.51 -18.81
CA ASP A 228 20.91 -12.16 -17.56
C ASP A 228 21.40 -10.85 -16.90
N ALA A 229 22.33 -10.12 -17.53
CA ALA A 229 22.95 -8.95 -16.93
C ALA A 229 22.24 -7.65 -17.35
N ASP A 230 21.85 -6.82 -16.37
CA ASP A 230 21.22 -5.51 -16.59
C ASP A 230 22.01 -4.68 -17.60
N ALA A 231 21.41 -4.35 -18.75
CA ALA A 231 22.02 -3.50 -19.75
C ALA A 231 21.85 -2.01 -19.41
N LEU A 232 22.84 -1.19 -19.75
CA LEU A 232 22.71 0.26 -19.67
C LEU A 232 21.68 0.71 -20.72
N VAL A 233 20.61 1.37 -20.27
CA VAL A 233 19.54 1.89 -21.13
C VAL A 233 19.69 3.39 -21.28
N PHE A 234 19.69 3.87 -22.53
CA PHE A 234 19.62 5.29 -22.84
C PHE A 234 18.24 5.66 -23.38
N ALA A 235 17.72 6.78 -22.88
CA ALA A 235 16.51 7.42 -23.35
C ALA A 235 16.83 8.54 -24.36
N PRO A 236 15.95 8.77 -25.35
CA PRO A 236 16.11 9.89 -26.28
C PRO A 236 16.05 11.24 -25.55
N ALA A 237 16.89 12.19 -25.98
CA ALA A 237 16.91 13.55 -25.45
C ALA A 237 16.50 14.58 -26.52
N GLU A 238 15.75 15.62 -26.13
CA GLU A 238 15.08 16.56 -27.05
C GLU A 238 16.02 17.21 -28.10
N ALA A 239 17.29 17.46 -27.76
CA ALA A 239 18.15 18.35 -28.56
C ALA A 239 19.22 17.70 -29.47
N SER A 240 19.87 16.57 -29.13
CA SER A 240 20.94 16.01 -30.00
C SER A 240 21.56 14.67 -29.54
N GLY A 241 20.76 13.70 -29.11
CA GLY A 241 21.29 12.36 -28.79
C GLY A 241 20.52 11.65 -27.69
N PHE A 242 21.24 10.88 -26.88
CA PHE A 242 20.71 9.97 -25.88
C PHE A 242 21.29 10.29 -24.49
N THR A 243 20.47 10.13 -23.46
CA THR A 243 20.90 10.29 -22.06
C THR A 243 20.62 9.03 -21.27
N ALA A 244 21.52 8.67 -20.37
CA ALA A 244 21.28 7.60 -19.40
C ALA A 244 21.64 8.09 -18.00
N GLN A 245 20.85 7.67 -17.01
CA GLN A 245 21.26 7.72 -15.62
C GLN A 245 21.65 6.31 -15.21
N TRP A 246 22.86 6.15 -14.69
CA TRP A 246 23.36 4.85 -14.25
C TRP A 246 23.65 4.86 -12.76
N ARG A 247 23.25 3.77 -12.09
CA ARG A 247 23.48 3.58 -10.66
C ARG A 247 24.16 2.23 -10.43
N ILE A 248 25.26 2.27 -9.70
CA ILE A 248 26.00 1.08 -9.30
C ILE A 248 25.92 0.92 -7.77
N PRO A 249 25.27 -0.14 -7.26
CA PRO A 249 25.30 -0.46 -5.84
C PRO A 249 26.70 -0.85 -5.38
N LEU A 250 27.17 -0.24 -4.30
CA LEU A 250 28.50 -0.48 -3.74
C LEU A 250 28.49 -1.44 -2.55
N SER A 251 27.38 -2.14 -2.30
CA SER A 251 27.21 -3.03 -1.13
C SER A 251 28.27 -4.14 -0.99
N LYS A 252 28.93 -4.52 -2.09
CA LYS A 252 30.02 -5.52 -2.12
C LYS A 252 31.42 -4.91 -2.16
N LEU A 253 31.52 -3.58 -2.24
CA LEU A 253 32.79 -2.85 -2.28
C LEU A 253 33.03 -2.23 -0.91
N ASP A 254 34.06 -2.70 -0.22
CA ASP A 254 34.54 -2.03 0.99
C ASP A 254 35.24 -0.73 0.60
N THR A 255 34.62 0.38 1.02
CA THR A 255 35.07 1.76 0.75
C THR A 255 35.63 2.43 2.01
N ASP A 256 35.81 1.69 3.12
CA ASP A 256 36.19 2.25 4.40
C ASP A 256 37.56 2.94 4.34
N GLY A 257 37.57 4.23 4.69
CA GLY A 257 38.79 5.04 4.76
C GLY A 257 39.30 5.55 3.40
N GLU A 258 38.62 5.23 2.30
CA GLU A 258 38.94 5.73 0.97
C GLU A 258 38.31 7.11 0.73
N ALA A 259 39.03 7.99 0.02
CA ALA A 259 38.53 9.32 -0.34
C ALA A 259 37.94 9.38 -1.75
N LYS A 260 38.26 8.37 -2.58
CA LYS A 260 37.87 8.30 -3.98
C LYS A 260 37.67 6.84 -4.39
N ILE A 261 36.84 6.65 -5.40
CA ILE A 261 36.70 5.39 -6.12
C ILE A 261 37.15 5.58 -7.57
N ARG A 262 37.77 4.55 -8.14
CA ARG A 262 38.15 4.52 -9.55
C ARG A 262 37.12 3.70 -10.32
N VAL A 263 36.73 4.19 -11.48
CA VAL A 263 35.75 3.58 -12.38
C VAL A 263 36.43 3.29 -13.71
N ASP A 264 36.41 2.03 -14.12
CA ASP A 264 36.81 1.58 -15.45
C ASP A 264 35.55 1.18 -16.22
N ILE A 265 35.38 1.73 -17.41
CA ILE A 265 34.24 1.49 -18.29
C ILE A 265 34.74 0.85 -19.58
N SER A 266 34.04 -0.19 -20.04
CA SER A 266 34.11 -0.72 -21.39
C SER A 266 32.68 -0.92 -21.91
N ILE A 267 32.32 -0.24 -23.00
CA ILE A 267 31.04 -0.40 -23.73
C ILE A 267 31.39 -0.72 -25.18
N PRO A 268 31.61 -2.01 -25.50
CA PRO A 268 32.03 -2.40 -26.83
C PRO A 268 30.90 -2.23 -27.86
N ASP A 269 29.64 -2.48 -27.45
CA ASP A 269 28.49 -2.55 -28.35
C ASP A 269 27.28 -1.75 -27.86
N LEU A 270 26.48 -1.28 -28.81
CA LEU A 270 25.20 -0.63 -28.60
C LEU A 270 24.18 -1.15 -29.63
N ALA A 271 22.96 -1.46 -29.17
CA ALA A 271 21.85 -1.89 -30.02
C ALA A 271 20.59 -1.07 -29.69
N VAL A 272 19.78 -0.78 -30.70
CA VAL A 272 18.42 -0.28 -30.51
C VAL A 272 17.50 -1.48 -30.39
N VAL A 273 16.66 -1.52 -29.37
CA VAL A 273 15.72 -2.63 -29.11
C VAL A 273 14.33 -2.06 -28.85
N GLY A 274 13.31 -2.74 -29.37
CA GLY A 274 11.92 -2.40 -29.08
C GLY A 274 11.56 -2.72 -27.63
N ASP A 275 10.72 -1.91 -27.01
CA ASP A 275 10.33 -2.11 -25.61
C ASP A 275 9.42 -3.35 -25.41
N TYR A 276 8.76 -3.82 -26.48
CA TYR A 276 7.85 -4.98 -26.47
C TYR A 276 8.32 -6.16 -27.32
N ASP A 277 9.34 -5.97 -28.15
CA ASP A 277 9.87 -7.01 -29.03
C ASP A 277 11.40 -6.97 -29.02
N VAL A 278 11.97 -7.82 -28.17
CA VAL A 278 13.43 -7.99 -28.05
C VAL A 278 14.01 -8.79 -29.22
N GLU A 279 13.17 -9.40 -30.08
CA GLU A 279 13.62 -10.16 -31.24
C GLU A 279 13.90 -9.24 -32.45
N TYR A 280 13.41 -8.00 -32.41
CA TYR A 280 13.64 -6.98 -33.44
C TYR A 280 14.67 -5.93 -33.01
N VAL A 281 15.86 -6.00 -33.63
CA VAL A 281 16.95 -5.03 -33.44
C VAL A 281 17.08 -4.16 -34.70
N PRO A 282 16.46 -2.96 -34.74
CA PRO A 282 16.51 -2.09 -35.92
C PRO A 282 17.90 -1.54 -36.23
N ALA A 283 18.80 -1.43 -35.24
CA ALA A 283 20.16 -0.95 -35.45
C ALA A 283 21.14 -1.46 -34.39
N TYR A 284 22.40 -1.64 -34.79
CA TYR A 284 23.48 -2.14 -33.95
C TYR A 284 24.83 -1.51 -34.37
N TRP A 285 25.67 -1.19 -33.37
CA TRP A 285 26.99 -0.60 -33.54
C TRP A 285 27.99 -1.16 -32.53
N SER A 286 29.28 -1.18 -32.91
CA SER A 286 30.39 -1.53 -32.01
C SER A 286 31.35 -0.35 -31.82
N PRO A 287 30.98 0.68 -31.03
CA PRO A 287 31.79 1.88 -30.85
C PRO A 287 33.08 1.65 -30.04
N GLY A 288 33.14 0.61 -29.19
CA GLY A 288 34.35 0.32 -28.42
C GLY A 288 34.71 1.41 -27.41
N TYR A 289 33.75 1.99 -26.69
CA TYR A 289 34.09 3.03 -25.71
C TYR A 289 34.84 2.42 -24.53
N GLU A 290 36.04 2.94 -24.26
CA GLU A 290 36.83 2.58 -23.08
C GLU A 290 37.29 3.84 -22.33
N GLY A 291 37.27 3.78 -21.00
CA GLY A 291 37.63 4.93 -20.17
C GLY A 291 37.91 4.59 -18.73
N GLU A 292 38.68 5.46 -18.08
CA GLU A 292 38.97 5.39 -16.66
C GLU A 292 38.86 6.79 -16.04
N PHE A 293 38.20 6.89 -14.88
CA PHE A 293 38.13 8.13 -14.11
C PHE A 293 37.96 7.88 -12.61
N GLU A 294 38.12 8.95 -11.83
CA GLU A 294 37.93 8.91 -10.38
C GLU A 294 36.70 9.72 -9.97
N VAL A 295 35.98 9.21 -8.98
CA VAL A 295 34.85 9.88 -8.34
C VAL A 295 35.16 10.05 -6.86
N SER A 296 34.88 11.24 -6.31
CA SER A 296 35.08 11.47 -4.88
C SER A 296 34.01 10.74 -4.07
N LEU A 297 34.41 10.11 -2.97
CA LEU A 297 33.50 9.49 -2.02
C LEU A 297 33.00 10.58 -1.04
N ASP A 298 31.71 10.92 -1.11
CA ASP A 298 31.09 11.94 -0.26
C ASP A 298 29.98 11.34 0.61
N THR A 299 30.34 10.94 1.82
CA THR A 299 29.40 10.42 2.81
C THR A 299 28.84 11.51 3.73
N ALA A 300 29.16 12.80 3.50
CA ALA A 300 28.77 13.89 4.41
C ALA A 300 27.24 14.09 4.49
N GLY A 301 26.52 13.69 3.45
CA GLY A 301 25.05 13.70 3.41
C GLY A 301 24.38 12.56 4.19
N GLN A 302 25.11 11.51 4.57
CA GLN A 302 24.51 10.36 5.24
C GLN A 302 23.97 10.72 6.63
N ARG A 303 22.82 10.15 6.99
CA ARG A 303 22.21 10.29 8.32
C ARG A 303 21.75 8.94 8.82
N MET A 304 21.99 8.68 10.10
CA MET A 304 21.37 7.57 10.82
C MET A 304 20.50 8.14 11.92
N ILE A 305 19.21 7.82 11.88
CA ILE A 305 18.24 8.24 12.88
C ILE A 305 17.67 6.99 13.53
N SER A 306 17.91 6.81 14.83
CA SER A 306 17.46 5.65 15.62
C SER A 306 16.51 6.03 16.77
N ALA A 307 15.82 7.17 16.63
CA ALA A 307 14.80 7.62 17.58
C ALA A 307 13.44 7.07 17.12
N PRO A 308 12.88 6.05 17.79
CA PRO A 308 11.67 5.41 17.31
C PRO A 308 10.48 6.36 17.41
N ALA A 309 9.64 6.36 16.38
CA ALA A 309 8.38 7.07 16.33
C ALA A 309 7.23 6.08 16.14
N MET A 310 6.06 6.40 16.69
CA MET A 310 4.86 5.57 16.55
C MET A 310 3.74 6.36 15.89
N ASP A 311 3.03 5.72 14.97
CA ASP A 311 1.80 6.22 14.38
C ASP A 311 0.86 5.04 14.11
N ASN A 312 -0.37 5.10 14.62
CA ASN A 312 -1.41 4.10 14.37
C ASN A 312 -0.95 2.63 14.55
N GLY A 313 -0.23 2.34 15.64
CA GLY A 313 0.31 1.00 15.92
C GLY A 313 1.56 0.62 15.12
N ALA A 314 1.90 1.34 14.05
CA ALA A 314 3.18 1.22 13.38
C ALA A 314 4.28 1.89 14.20
N THR A 315 5.47 1.29 14.21
CA THR A 315 6.66 1.79 14.89
C THR A 315 7.80 1.89 13.89
N LEU A 316 8.21 3.11 13.54
CA LEU A 316 9.40 3.39 12.76
C LEU A 316 10.61 3.36 13.70
N GLN A 317 11.50 2.38 13.54
CA GLN A 317 12.59 2.11 14.48
C GLN A 317 13.89 2.83 14.09
N ALA A 318 14.23 2.77 12.81
CA ALA A 318 15.46 3.36 12.29
C ALA A 318 15.30 3.81 10.83
N VAL A 319 16.03 4.87 10.49
CA VAL A 319 16.21 5.38 9.13
C VAL A 319 17.71 5.56 8.87
N GLU A 320 18.22 4.87 7.87
CA GLU A 320 19.54 5.11 7.28
C GLU A 320 19.34 5.85 5.96
N TYR A 321 19.62 7.14 5.97
CA TYR A 321 19.53 7.99 4.79
C TYR A 321 20.90 8.15 4.13
N ALA A 322 20.94 7.91 2.83
CA ALA A 322 21.92 8.44 1.89
C ALA A 322 21.14 9.10 0.73
N PRO A 323 21.71 10.11 0.05
CA PRO A 323 20.99 10.81 -1.01
C PRO A 323 20.45 9.89 -2.13
N SER A 324 21.20 8.85 -2.50
CA SER A 324 20.78 7.86 -3.51
C SER A 324 19.87 6.75 -2.97
N GLN A 325 19.85 6.51 -1.65
CA GLN A 325 19.21 5.35 -1.03
C GLN A 325 18.78 5.63 0.41
N VAL A 326 17.56 5.23 0.76
CA VAL A 326 17.06 5.27 2.14
C VAL A 326 16.66 3.87 2.59
N ASP A 327 17.29 3.35 3.64
CA ASP A 327 16.89 2.10 4.28
C ASP A 327 16.07 2.42 5.55
N ILE A 328 14.93 1.75 5.70
CA ILE A 328 13.99 1.97 6.80
C ILE A 328 13.71 0.64 7.50
N THR A 329 13.80 0.64 8.82
CA THR A 329 13.40 -0.50 9.67
C THR A 329 12.17 -0.13 10.48
N MET A 330 11.11 -0.94 10.40
CA MET A 330 9.88 -0.67 11.13
C MET A 330 9.13 -1.94 11.54
N THR A 331 8.12 -1.76 12.40
CA THR A 331 7.15 -2.79 12.77
C THR A 331 5.75 -2.25 12.46
N LEU A 332 4.98 -2.98 11.65
CA LEU A 332 3.64 -2.60 11.22
C LEU A 332 2.57 -3.40 11.98
N PRO A 333 1.38 -2.84 12.24
CA PRO A 333 0.26 -3.63 12.76
C PRO A 333 -0.22 -4.62 11.70
N TYR A 334 -0.63 -5.82 12.12
CA TYR A 334 -1.37 -6.71 11.23
C TYR A 334 -2.79 -6.15 11.06
N ILE A 335 -3.14 -5.79 9.82
CA ILE A 335 -4.44 -5.21 9.48
C ILE A 335 -5.21 -6.04 8.45
N GLY A 336 -4.91 -7.34 8.32
CA GLY A 336 -5.58 -8.27 7.41
C GLY A 336 -4.74 -8.65 6.20
N ARG A 337 -5.34 -9.44 5.31
CA ARG A 337 -4.78 -9.92 4.04
C ARG A 337 -5.59 -9.36 2.86
N TYR A 338 -5.02 -9.41 1.66
CA TYR A 338 -5.78 -9.13 0.44
C TYR A 338 -6.96 -10.08 0.27
N GLY A 339 -6.82 -11.35 0.68
CA GLY A 339 -7.93 -12.31 0.69
C GLY A 339 -9.02 -12.01 1.73
N ASP A 340 -8.79 -11.08 2.66
CA ASP A 340 -9.86 -10.56 3.51
C ASP A 340 -10.73 -9.53 2.78
N LEU A 341 -10.28 -9.03 1.62
CA LEU A 341 -11.08 -8.19 0.74
C LEU A 341 -11.94 -9.10 -0.14
N LEU A 342 -13.26 -9.09 0.05
CA LEU A 342 -14.21 -9.80 -0.84
C LEU A 342 -14.25 -9.27 -2.28
N VAL A 343 -13.33 -8.37 -2.65
CA VAL A 343 -13.21 -7.78 -3.98
C VAL A 343 -11.82 -8.05 -4.49
N ASN A 344 -11.73 -8.57 -5.72
CA ASN A 344 -10.46 -8.95 -6.32
C ASN A 344 -9.74 -7.70 -6.84
N LEU A 345 -8.51 -7.49 -6.38
CA LEU A 345 -7.63 -6.39 -6.78
C LEU A 345 -6.43 -6.86 -7.61
N ASP A 346 -6.49 -8.09 -8.14
CA ASP A 346 -5.41 -8.78 -8.85
C ASP A 346 -4.12 -8.85 -8.02
N ARG A 347 -4.27 -9.33 -6.78
CA ARG A 347 -3.19 -9.48 -5.80
C ARG A 347 -3.25 -10.86 -5.16
N ASP A 348 -2.08 -11.36 -4.74
CA ASP A 348 -1.99 -12.61 -3.98
C ASP A 348 -2.84 -12.50 -2.69
N PRO A 349 -3.90 -13.33 -2.52
CA PRO A 349 -4.79 -13.26 -1.37
C PRO A 349 -4.08 -13.53 -0.04
N GLU A 350 -2.92 -14.20 -0.05
CA GLU A 350 -2.13 -14.45 1.16
C GLU A 350 -1.27 -13.25 1.58
N SER A 351 -1.12 -12.25 0.72
CA SER A 351 -0.33 -11.05 1.03
C SER A 351 -1.03 -10.20 2.08
N TYR A 352 -0.25 -9.64 3.02
CA TYR A 352 -0.78 -8.74 4.04
C TYR A 352 -1.13 -7.36 3.47
N LEU A 353 -2.21 -6.79 4.00
CA LEU A 353 -2.53 -5.37 3.84
C LEU A 353 -1.55 -4.52 4.65
N GLY A 354 -1.37 -3.27 4.25
CA GLY A 354 -0.60 -2.28 5.00
C GLY A 354 0.91 -2.35 4.78
N LEU A 355 1.38 -3.09 3.77
CA LEU A 355 2.81 -3.25 3.48
C LEU A 355 3.34 -2.33 2.39
N TYR A 356 2.46 -1.63 1.67
CA TYR A 356 2.90 -0.75 0.58
C TYR A 356 3.37 0.59 1.15
N ALA A 357 4.63 0.96 0.93
CA ALA A 357 5.20 2.18 1.46
C ALA A 357 5.75 3.06 0.32
N THR A 358 5.50 4.36 0.43
CA THR A 358 6.04 5.38 -0.48
C THR A 358 6.87 6.37 0.32
N LEU A 359 7.98 6.81 -0.27
CA LEU A 359 8.85 7.82 0.31
C LEU A 359 9.03 8.97 -0.70
N GLU A 360 8.68 10.18 -0.28
CA GLU A 360 8.76 11.38 -1.12
C GLU A 360 9.40 12.55 -0.35
N SER A 361 10.07 13.45 -1.07
CA SER A 361 10.49 14.75 -0.51
C SER A 361 9.28 15.65 -0.23
N GLU A 362 9.45 16.68 0.61
CA GLU A 362 8.38 17.62 0.98
C GLU A 362 7.61 18.23 -0.21
N ASN A 363 8.32 18.50 -1.31
CA ASN A 363 7.81 19.07 -2.55
C ASN A 363 7.40 18.00 -3.59
N GLY A 364 7.59 16.72 -3.31
CA GLY A 364 7.30 15.60 -4.22
C GLY A 364 8.23 15.51 -5.44
N GLU A 365 9.28 16.33 -5.52
CA GLU A 365 10.25 16.33 -6.63
C GLU A 365 11.11 15.08 -6.65
N VAL A 366 11.42 14.53 -5.46
CA VAL A 366 12.17 13.27 -5.34
C VAL A 366 11.20 12.22 -4.82
N LYS A 367 10.86 11.28 -5.70
CA LYS A 367 10.22 10.03 -5.33
C LYS A 367 11.29 8.96 -5.20
N TYR A 368 11.08 8.11 -4.21
CA TYR A 368 11.86 6.89 -4.09
C TYR A 368 10.95 5.71 -4.35
N HIS A 369 11.40 4.82 -5.22
CA HIS A 369 10.74 3.54 -5.42
C HIS A 369 11.28 2.51 -4.43
N GLN A 370 10.36 1.74 -3.87
CA GLN A 370 10.67 0.64 -2.98
C GLN A 370 11.30 -0.49 -3.79
N ILE A 371 12.59 -0.75 -3.58
CA ILE A 371 13.21 -1.99 -4.05
C ILE A 371 12.81 -3.08 -3.07
N ARG A 372 12.03 -4.05 -3.55
CA ARG A 372 11.64 -5.24 -2.78
C ARG A 372 12.91 -5.93 -2.27
N GLY A 373 13.09 -5.92 -0.96
CA GLY A 373 14.15 -6.65 -0.29
C GLY A 373 13.67 -7.12 1.08
N LEU A 374 13.41 -8.43 1.17
CA LEU A 374 13.46 -9.28 2.38
C LEU A 374 12.38 -8.95 3.43
N ASP A 375 11.32 -9.74 3.60
CA ASP A 375 11.28 -11.18 3.84
C ASP A 375 9.96 -11.74 3.25
N GLU A 376 10.02 -12.45 2.12
CA GLU A 376 8.89 -13.27 1.63
C GLU A 376 8.64 -14.51 2.52
N GLN A 377 9.34 -14.60 3.67
CA GLN A 377 9.11 -15.55 4.76
C GLN A 377 8.31 -14.96 5.92
N THR A 378 7.35 -14.06 5.68
CA THR A 378 6.18 -14.07 6.54
C THR A 378 5.49 -15.40 6.29
N ASP A 379 5.70 -16.35 7.20
CA ASP A 379 5.10 -17.69 7.27
C ASP A 379 3.66 -17.60 6.71
N ARG A 380 3.47 -18.00 5.44
CA ARG A 380 2.29 -17.68 4.60
C ARG A 380 1.04 -18.45 5.03
N GLY A 381 0.79 -18.53 6.34
CA GLY A 381 -0.29 -19.30 6.93
C GLY A 381 -0.63 -18.90 8.36
N ALA A 382 0.32 -18.39 9.15
CA ALA A 382 0.04 -17.99 10.53
C ALA A 382 -0.26 -16.48 10.65
N GLU A 383 -1.29 -16.13 11.42
CA GLU A 383 -1.47 -14.75 11.86
C GLU A 383 -0.26 -14.32 12.70
N PRO A 384 0.35 -13.14 12.43
CA PRO A 384 1.49 -12.69 13.20
C PRO A 384 1.08 -12.51 14.67
N THR A 385 1.69 -13.27 15.59
CA THR A 385 1.57 -13.01 17.04
C THR A 385 2.44 -11.82 17.42
N GLY A 386 2.08 -10.63 16.94
CA GLY A 386 2.86 -9.39 17.07
C GLY A 386 2.64 -8.44 15.89
N GLY A 387 3.41 -7.36 15.82
CA GLY A 387 3.50 -6.56 14.60
C GLY A 387 4.39 -7.24 13.55
N ILE A 388 4.19 -6.89 12.29
CA ILE A 388 4.96 -7.38 11.15
C ILE A 388 6.27 -6.57 11.08
N ALA A 389 7.41 -7.21 11.29
CA ALA A 389 8.70 -6.56 11.10
C ALA A 389 9.00 -6.43 9.61
N VAL A 390 9.33 -5.22 9.15
CA VAL A 390 9.66 -4.98 7.75
C VAL A 390 10.89 -4.08 7.62
N GLN A 391 11.65 -4.33 6.56
CA GLN A 391 12.70 -3.46 6.09
C GLN A 391 12.34 -2.95 4.69
N TYR A 392 12.40 -1.65 4.49
CA TYR A 392 12.21 -1.04 3.19
C TYR A 392 13.51 -0.45 2.71
N ARG A 393 13.86 -0.74 1.45
CA ARG A 393 14.89 -0.02 0.73
C ARG A 393 14.24 0.86 -0.33
N PHE A 394 14.51 2.15 -0.25
CA PHE A 394 14.01 3.15 -1.17
C PHE A 394 15.17 3.67 -2.00
N ILE A 395 15.02 3.64 -3.33
CA ILE A 395 16.01 4.20 -4.26
C ILE A 395 15.35 5.35 -5.02
N SER A 396 16.07 6.47 -5.13
CA SER A 396 15.56 7.67 -5.80
C SER A 396 15.54 7.48 -7.31
N ASP A 397 14.50 7.93 -8.01
CA ASP A 397 14.48 7.85 -9.49
C ASP A 397 15.37 8.91 -10.12
N ASN A 398 15.51 10.04 -9.44
CA ASN A 398 16.35 11.15 -9.85
C ASN A 398 17.24 11.55 -8.66
N PRO A 399 18.31 10.79 -8.40
CA PRO A 399 19.10 10.94 -7.19
C PRO A 399 19.81 12.29 -7.21
N GLN A 400 19.56 13.11 -6.20
CA GLN A 400 20.24 14.40 -6.01
C GLN A 400 21.41 14.21 -5.04
N LYS A 401 22.51 14.97 -5.23
CA LYS A 401 23.70 14.92 -4.33
C LYS A 401 23.38 15.24 -2.88
N ALA A 402 22.29 15.95 -2.62
CA ALA A 402 21.70 16.12 -1.31
C ALA A 402 20.21 16.42 -1.48
N VAL A 403 19.35 15.77 -0.68
CA VAL A 403 17.95 16.19 -0.52
C VAL A 403 17.88 16.97 0.78
N PRO A 404 17.79 18.30 0.75
CA PRO A 404 17.66 19.08 1.97
C PRO A 404 16.25 18.95 2.55
N GLY A 405 16.16 18.83 3.87
CA GLY A 405 14.90 19.02 4.59
C GLY A 405 14.16 17.72 4.94
N ILE A 406 12.92 17.62 4.48
CA ILE A 406 11.94 16.67 4.98
C ILE A 406 11.68 15.56 3.97
N LEU A 407 11.70 14.31 4.44
CA LEU A 407 11.13 13.16 3.75
C LEU A 407 9.81 12.76 4.42
N ARG A 408 8.83 12.36 3.61
CA ARG A 408 7.54 11.84 4.05
C ARG A 408 7.45 10.36 3.70
N LEU A 409 7.38 9.53 4.73
CA LEU A 409 7.12 8.11 4.61
C LEU A 409 5.63 7.86 4.82
N THR A 410 4.94 7.36 3.80
CA THR A 410 3.52 6.99 3.88
C THR A 410 3.38 5.50 3.66
N VAL A 411 2.76 4.81 4.62
CA VAL A 411 2.41 3.39 4.50
C VAL A 411 0.92 3.31 4.19
N HIS A 412 0.58 2.75 3.03
CA HIS A 412 -0.78 2.65 2.51
C HIS A 412 -1.38 1.29 2.84
N GLU A 413 -2.70 1.22 2.91
CA GLU A 413 -3.41 -0.04 3.12
C GLU A 413 -3.19 -1.02 1.96
N THR A 414 -3.31 -0.51 0.74
CA THR A 414 -3.14 -1.26 -0.49
C THR A 414 -2.06 -0.61 -1.35
N GLY A 415 -1.47 -1.41 -2.25
CA GLY A 415 -0.70 -0.86 -3.37
C GLY A 415 -1.60 -0.10 -4.35
N PRO A 416 -1.01 0.56 -5.36
CA PRO A 416 -1.79 1.14 -6.46
C PRO A 416 -2.57 0.04 -7.19
N VAL A 417 -3.79 0.37 -7.60
CA VAL A 417 -4.65 -0.49 -8.40
C VAL A 417 -4.74 0.10 -9.81
N GLU A 418 -4.55 -0.73 -10.82
CA GLU A 418 -4.61 -0.30 -12.21
C GLU A 418 -5.97 0.34 -12.54
N GLY A 419 -5.96 1.43 -13.29
CA GLY A 419 -7.17 2.21 -13.61
C GLY A 419 -7.78 3.01 -12.46
N LEU A 420 -7.38 2.80 -11.20
CA LEU A 420 -7.96 3.45 -10.02
C LEU A 420 -6.97 4.25 -9.17
N GLY A 421 -5.67 4.02 -9.33
CA GLY A 421 -4.60 4.79 -8.69
C GLY A 421 -4.23 4.34 -7.28
N GLU A 422 -3.66 5.26 -6.50
CA GLU A 422 -3.18 5.00 -5.13
C GLU A 422 -4.34 4.83 -4.13
N SER A 423 -4.11 4.04 -3.07
CA SER A 423 -5.06 3.87 -1.98
C SER A 423 -5.52 5.20 -1.37
N GLY A 424 -6.83 5.31 -1.11
CA GLY A 424 -7.40 6.41 -0.33
C GLY A 424 -7.10 6.30 1.17
N ARG A 425 -6.44 5.22 1.60
CA ARG A 425 -6.28 4.85 3.01
C ARG A 425 -4.81 4.65 3.37
N VAL A 426 -4.43 5.27 4.49
CA VAL A 426 -3.07 5.26 5.04
C VAL A 426 -3.06 4.50 6.35
N VAL A 427 -2.16 3.54 6.50
CA VAL A 427 -1.89 2.85 7.77
C VAL A 427 -1.13 3.78 8.71
N ALA A 428 -0.03 4.35 8.26
CA ALA A 428 0.82 5.23 9.05
C ALA A 428 1.52 6.27 8.17
N GLU A 429 1.82 7.43 8.72
CA GLU A 429 2.65 8.44 8.05
C GLU A 429 3.65 9.04 9.03
N PHE A 430 4.91 9.13 8.60
CA PHE A 430 6.00 9.72 9.36
C PHE A 430 6.65 10.85 8.56
N THR A 431 6.95 11.93 9.26
CA THR A 431 7.84 12.99 8.79
C THR A 431 9.25 12.72 9.33
N ILE A 432 10.21 12.62 8.42
CA ILE A 432 11.64 12.44 8.70
C ILE A 432 12.33 13.77 8.39
N ASP A 433 12.71 14.49 9.43
CA ASP A 433 13.47 15.73 9.32
C ASP A 433 14.98 15.41 9.33
N LEU A 434 15.60 15.43 8.15
CA LEU A 434 17.01 15.12 7.96
C LEU A 434 17.94 16.18 8.57
N ASN A 435 17.46 17.42 8.72
CA ASN A 435 18.24 18.52 9.28
C ASN A 435 18.24 18.46 10.81
N ALA A 436 17.07 18.21 11.41
CA ALA A 436 16.93 18.06 12.85
C ALA A 436 17.38 16.68 13.35
N GLY A 437 17.45 15.68 12.47
CA GLY A 437 17.71 14.28 12.85
C GLY A 437 16.54 13.69 13.65
N MET A 438 15.31 14.11 13.32
CA MET A 438 14.10 13.79 14.09
C MET A 438 13.08 13.06 13.21
N ILE A 439 12.30 12.19 13.84
CA ILE A 439 11.18 11.48 13.21
C ILE A 439 9.95 11.68 14.10
N TYR A 440 8.81 11.96 13.49
CA TYR A 440 7.54 12.07 14.21
C TYR A 440 6.36 11.69 13.31
N ALA A 441 5.26 11.27 13.92
CA ALA A 441 4.00 10.97 13.22
C ALA A 441 3.46 12.25 12.55
N SER A 442 2.90 12.11 11.35
CA SER A 442 2.33 13.23 10.60
C SER A 442 0.99 12.89 9.94
N GLN A 443 0.32 13.92 9.41
CA GLN A 443 -1.02 13.81 8.84
C GLN A 443 -1.16 14.53 7.48
N ASN A 444 -0.09 14.55 6.69
CA ASN A 444 -0.09 15.22 5.38
C ASN A 444 -1.05 14.53 4.39
N TYR A 445 -1.27 13.22 4.55
CA TYR A 445 -2.26 12.46 3.79
C TYR A 445 -3.67 13.07 3.81
N LEU A 446 -4.07 13.80 4.86
CA LEU A 446 -5.36 14.50 4.93
C LEU A 446 -5.50 15.57 3.83
N ALA A 447 -4.41 16.26 3.48
CA ALA A 447 -4.41 17.25 2.42
C ALA A 447 -4.55 16.61 1.02
N LYS A 448 -4.23 15.32 0.89
CA LYS A 448 -4.44 14.50 -0.31
C LYS A 448 -5.82 13.81 -0.30
N GLY A 449 -6.73 14.17 0.62
CA GLY A 449 -8.08 13.59 0.72
C GLY A 449 -8.11 12.15 1.25
N ARG A 450 -7.01 11.66 1.83
CA ARG A 450 -6.91 10.29 2.35
C ARG A 450 -7.35 10.21 3.80
N GLU A 451 -7.70 9.02 4.24
CA GLU A 451 -8.08 8.72 5.62
C GLU A 451 -7.10 7.74 6.30
N LYS A 452 -7.07 7.77 7.64
CA LYS A 452 -6.28 6.82 8.43
C LYS A 452 -7.07 5.52 8.57
N VAL A 453 -6.43 4.39 8.30
CA VAL A 453 -6.99 3.06 8.54
C VAL A 453 -7.28 2.87 10.02
N GLY A 454 -8.49 2.40 10.35
CA GLY A 454 -8.77 1.90 11.69
C GLY A 454 -7.99 0.61 11.94
N THR A 455 -7.21 0.54 13.01
CA THR A 455 -6.45 -0.66 13.41
C THR A 455 -7.25 -1.59 14.32
N ALA A 456 -8.55 -1.32 14.49
CA ALA A 456 -9.48 -2.31 15.04
C ALA A 456 -9.57 -3.51 14.08
N THR A 457 -10.08 -4.63 14.58
CA THR A 457 -10.13 -5.91 13.87
C THR A 457 -10.54 -5.75 12.40
N PRO A 458 -9.67 -6.10 11.42
CA PRO A 458 -9.81 -5.75 10.00
C PRO A 458 -11.18 -6.07 9.38
N TRP A 459 -11.77 -7.18 9.79
CA TRP A 459 -13.06 -7.66 9.31
C TRP A 459 -14.28 -6.92 9.89
N GLU A 460 -14.14 -6.23 11.03
CA GLU A 460 -15.21 -5.37 11.55
C GLU A 460 -15.30 -4.05 10.77
N ARG A 461 -14.27 -3.73 9.99
CA ARG A 461 -14.19 -2.49 9.22
C ARG A 461 -15.08 -2.52 7.98
N PHE A 462 -15.12 -3.65 7.29
CA PHE A 462 -15.90 -3.79 6.07
C PHE A 462 -17.27 -4.35 6.43
N GLN A 463 -18.26 -3.46 6.55
CA GLN A 463 -19.66 -3.86 6.58
C GLN A 463 -20.05 -4.30 5.17
N TYR A 464 -19.58 -5.46 4.70
CA TYR A 464 -19.85 -5.96 3.35
C TYR A 464 -21.35 -6.06 3.07
N GLU A 465 -22.16 -6.30 4.12
CA GLU A 465 -23.62 -6.29 4.03
C GLU A 465 -24.18 -4.93 3.56
N SER A 466 -23.46 -3.83 3.74
CA SER A 466 -23.82 -2.50 3.22
C SER A 466 -23.45 -2.26 1.76
N LEU A 467 -22.54 -3.09 1.22
CA LEU A 467 -22.10 -3.06 -0.18
C LEU A 467 -22.89 -4.06 -1.05
N MET A 468 -23.63 -4.98 -0.44
CA MET A 468 -24.43 -5.96 -1.16
C MET A 468 -25.70 -5.34 -1.75
N GLU A 469 -25.90 -5.55 -3.05
CA GLU A 469 -27.09 -5.17 -3.82
C GLU A 469 -27.91 -6.44 -4.06
N GLY A 470 -29.18 -6.46 -3.64
CA GLY A 470 -30.02 -7.66 -3.74
C GLY A 470 -29.51 -8.88 -2.95
N GLY A 471 -28.56 -8.70 -2.02
CA GLY A 471 -27.89 -9.78 -1.29
C GLY A 471 -26.62 -10.32 -1.96
N TYR A 472 -26.15 -9.67 -3.01
CA TYR A 472 -24.96 -10.05 -3.79
C TYR A 472 -23.95 -8.92 -3.78
N LEU A 473 -22.67 -9.26 -3.70
CA LEU A 473 -21.55 -8.33 -3.86
C LEU A 473 -20.89 -8.60 -5.22
N SER A 474 -20.86 -7.58 -6.09
CA SER A 474 -20.06 -7.65 -7.32
C SER A 474 -18.58 -7.45 -6.97
N CYS A 475 -17.75 -8.47 -7.23
CA CYS A 475 -16.38 -8.53 -6.70
C CYS A 475 -15.27 -8.58 -7.75
N TYR A 476 -15.61 -8.85 -9.01
CA TYR A 476 -14.67 -8.78 -10.13
C TYR A 476 -15.44 -8.75 -11.45
N GLN A 477 -14.92 -8.01 -12.43
CA GLN A 477 -15.36 -8.07 -13.81
C GLN A 477 -14.18 -7.79 -14.73
N PHE A 478 -14.09 -8.55 -15.82
CA PHE A 478 -13.09 -8.40 -16.86
C PHE A 478 -13.64 -8.84 -18.22
N VAL A 479 -13.09 -8.27 -19.29
CA VAL A 479 -13.41 -8.61 -20.68
C VAL A 479 -12.16 -9.19 -21.32
N GLU A 480 -12.22 -10.46 -21.71
CA GLU A 480 -11.15 -11.15 -22.44
C GLU A 480 -11.31 -10.87 -23.94
N LEU A 481 -10.37 -10.09 -24.49
CA LEU A 481 -10.35 -9.70 -25.91
C LEU A 481 -9.33 -10.53 -26.71
N ASP A 482 -8.28 -11.02 -26.05
CA ASP A 482 -7.23 -11.86 -26.64
C ASP A 482 -7.64 -13.33 -26.56
N GLY A 483 -8.71 -13.67 -27.28
CA GLY A 483 -9.12 -15.07 -27.39
C GLY A 483 -8.00 -15.92 -27.98
N TYR A 484 -7.56 -16.95 -27.27
CA TYR A 484 -6.89 -18.06 -27.94
C TYR A 484 -7.90 -18.72 -28.89
N GLU A 485 -7.50 -18.97 -30.14
CA GLU A 485 -8.22 -19.93 -30.97
C GLU A 485 -8.17 -21.27 -30.22
N ASP A 486 -9.33 -21.76 -29.80
CA ASP A 486 -9.42 -23.12 -29.27
C ASP A 486 -9.00 -24.15 -30.36
N GLU A 487 -8.91 -25.43 -29.99
CA GLU A 487 -8.57 -26.51 -30.94
C GLU A 487 -9.53 -26.61 -32.14
N PHE A 488 -10.61 -25.83 -32.14
CA PHE A 488 -11.65 -25.74 -33.17
C PHE A 488 -11.66 -24.39 -33.92
N GLY A 489 -10.72 -23.48 -33.65
CA GLY A 489 -10.58 -22.20 -34.34
C GLY A 489 -11.63 -21.15 -33.93
N ARG A 490 -12.17 -21.22 -32.71
CA ARG A 490 -13.13 -20.25 -32.17
C ARG A 490 -12.43 -19.20 -31.32
N ASN A 491 -12.73 -17.92 -31.58
CA ASN A 491 -12.31 -16.80 -30.74
C ASN A 491 -13.02 -16.86 -29.38
N ASN A 492 -12.26 -17.09 -28.31
CA ASN A 492 -12.80 -17.24 -26.96
C ASN A 492 -13.02 -15.88 -26.25
N GLN A 493 -13.48 -14.88 -27.00
CA GLN A 493 -13.75 -13.55 -26.44
C GLN A 493 -14.99 -13.61 -25.53
N CYS A 494 -14.85 -13.14 -24.30
CA CYS A 494 -15.91 -13.24 -23.30
C CYS A 494 -15.89 -12.10 -22.30
N THR A 495 -17.02 -11.88 -21.63
CA THR A 495 -17.06 -11.14 -20.37
C THR A 495 -17.13 -12.12 -19.22
N MET A 496 -16.25 -11.97 -18.24
CA MET A 496 -16.29 -12.72 -16.99
C MET A 496 -16.62 -11.79 -15.83
N PHE A 497 -17.46 -12.25 -14.91
CA PHE A 497 -17.70 -11.54 -13.66
C PHE A 497 -17.98 -12.50 -12.51
N TYR A 498 -17.70 -12.01 -11.30
CA TYR A 498 -17.86 -12.77 -10.08
C TYR A 498 -18.78 -12.04 -9.12
N LEU A 499 -19.67 -12.82 -8.50
CA LEU A 499 -20.56 -12.37 -7.45
C LEU A 499 -20.29 -13.16 -6.18
N VAL A 500 -20.45 -12.51 -5.03
CA VAL A 500 -20.31 -13.14 -3.72
C VAL A 500 -21.61 -13.00 -2.94
N ARG A 501 -22.04 -14.10 -2.30
CA ARG A 501 -23.20 -14.13 -1.38
C ARG A 501 -22.81 -14.81 -0.07
N GLU A 502 -23.33 -14.32 1.06
CA GLU A 502 -23.06 -14.95 2.37
C GLU A 502 -23.67 -16.37 2.44
N GLY A 503 -22.93 -17.32 3.02
CA GLY A 503 -23.35 -18.71 3.16
C GLY A 503 -22.60 -19.66 2.23
N ASP A 504 -22.80 -20.96 2.42
CA ASP A 504 -22.20 -22.02 1.59
C ASP A 504 -23.07 -22.26 0.33
N PRO A 505 -22.48 -22.61 -0.83
CA PRO A 505 -23.19 -23.10 -2.02
C PRO A 505 -24.37 -24.04 -1.71
N GLU A 506 -24.19 -25.04 -0.84
CA GLU A 506 -25.25 -26.00 -0.50
C GLU A 506 -26.45 -25.35 0.19
N VAL A 507 -26.23 -24.25 0.92
CA VAL A 507 -27.28 -23.48 1.60
C VAL A 507 -27.97 -22.51 0.64
N ASN A 508 -27.21 -21.99 -0.32
CA ASN A 508 -27.67 -21.03 -1.31
C ASN A 508 -28.26 -21.68 -2.57
N ALA A 509 -28.25 -23.01 -2.68
CA ALA A 509 -28.73 -23.76 -3.84
C ALA A 509 -30.26 -23.64 -4.09
N GLY A 510 -30.65 -23.78 -5.35
CA GLY A 510 -32.04 -23.85 -5.82
C GLY A 510 -32.69 -22.51 -6.16
N TRP A 511 -31.93 -21.41 -6.23
CA TRP A 511 -32.45 -20.09 -6.53
C TRP A 511 -32.25 -19.77 -8.02
N PRO A 512 -33.33 -19.51 -8.78
CA PRO A 512 -33.19 -19.14 -10.18
C PRO A 512 -32.69 -17.70 -10.28
N LEU A 513 -31.61 -17.48 -11.03
CA LEU A 513 -31.08 -16.17 -11.36
C LEU A 513 -31.09 -15.97 -12.86
N VAL A 514 -31.37 -14.75 -13.28
CA VAL A 514 -31.38 -14.36 -14.69
C VAL A 514 -30.32 -13.29 -14.93
N ILE A 515 -29.43 -13.52 -15.88
CA ILE A 515 -28.46 -12.53 -16.35
C ILE A 515 -28.97 -11.93 -17.65
N ARG A 516 -29.05 -10.61 -17.70
CA ARG A 516 -29.41 -9.87 -18.91
C ARG A 516 -28.24 -9.01 -19.37
N ALA A 517 -27.83 -9.21 -20.61
CA ALA A 517 -26.83 -8.40 -21.28
C ALA A 517 -27.54 -7.43 -22.23
N TYR A 518 -27.14 -6.16 -22.20
CA TYR A 518 -27.79 -5.07 -22.94
C TYR A 518 -26.90 -4.50 -24.05
N HIS A 519 -27.54 -4.09 -25.14
CA HIS A 519 -27.03 -3.19 -26.17
C HIS A 519 -28.07 -2.09 -26.40
N GLU A 520 -27.68 -0.82 -26.31
CA GLU A 520 -28.55 0.35 -26.49
C GLU A 520 -29.88 0.25 -25.70
N GLU A 521 -29.81 -0.19 -24.43
CA GLU A 521 -30.97 -0.44 -23.54
C GLU A 521 -31.91 -1.59 -23.95
N ALA A 522 -31.62 -2.31 -25.04
CA ALA A 522 -32.33 -3.53 -25.41
C ALA A 522 -31.60 -4.76 -24.86
N ILE A 523 -32.36 -5.78 -24.43
CA ILE A 523 -31.78 -7.07 -24.03
C ILE A 523 -31.22 -7.74 -25.29
N ALA A 524 -29.90 -7.82 -25.36
CA ALA A 524 -29.17 -8.52 -26.40
C ALA A 524 -29.13 -10.03 -26.13
N GLN A 525 -28.93 -10.41 -24.87
CA GLN A 525 -28.88 -11.80 -24.45
C GLN A 525 -29.44 -11.98 -23.04
N GLU A 526 -30.06 -13.13 -22.80
CA GLU A 526 -30.61 -13.50 -21.50
C GLU A 526 -30.25 -14.95 -21.19
N PHE A 527 -29.79 -15.19 -19.96
CA PHE A 527 -29.43 -16.51 -19.47
C PHE A 527 -30.13 -16.77 -18.14
N THR A 528 -30.56 -17.99 -17.91
CA THR A 528 -31.12 -18.42 -16.63
C THR A 528 -30.24 -19.50 -16.04
N ILE A 529 -29.83 -19.32 -14.80
CA ILE A 529 -29.12 -20.32 -14.02
C ILE A 529 -29.90 -20.62 -12.75
N VAL A 530 -29.59 -21.75 -12.12
CA VAL A 530 -30.07 -22.09 -10.78
C VAL A 530 -28.84 -22.26 -9.91
N THR A 531 -28.79 -21.55 -8.79
CA THR A 531 -27.68 -21.70 -7.84
C THR A 531 -27.59 -23.16 -7.35
N GLY A 532 -26.39 -23.64 -7.05
CA GLY A 532 -26.11 -25.05 -6.74
C GLY A 532 -25.92 -25.95 -7.95
N ASP A 533 -26.24 -25.49 -9.16
CA ASP A 533 -25.95 -26.19 -10.40
C ASP A 533 -24.64 -25.67 -11.04
N GLU A 534 -23.99 -26.52 -11.81
CA GLU A 534 -22.86 -26.15 -12.68
C GLU A 534 -23.34 -26.22 -14.13
N VAL A 535 -23.10 -25.16 -14.88
CA VAL A 535 -23.46 -25.07 -16.29
C VAL A 535 -22.20 -24.77 -17.08
N GLU A 536 -21.80 -25.70 -17.94
CA GLU A 536 -20.68 -25.51 -18.86
C GLU A 536 -21.22 -25.57 -20.28
N ASP A 537 -21.37 -24.41 -20.91
CA ASP A 537 -21.61 -24.28 -22.34
C ASP A 537 -20.53 -23.37 -22.95
N ASP A 538 -19.50 -24.02 -23.50
CA ASP A 538 -18.36 -23.40 -24.18
C ASP A 538 -18.76 -22.47 -25.33
N THR A 539 -20.02 -22.48 -25.78
CA THR A 539 -20.47 -21.66 -26.90
C THR A 539 -21.22 -20.40 -26.50
N THR A 540 -21.86 -20.36 -25.33
CA THR A 540 -22.74 -19.23 -24.97
C THR A 540 -22.48 -18.68 -23.58
N PHE A 541 -22.50 -19.52 -22.56
CA PHE A 541 -22.20 -19.11 -21.19
C PHE A 541 -21.75 -20.28 -20.32
N SER A 542 -20.96 -19.98 -19.29
CA SER A 542 -20.72 -20.92 -18.21
C SER A 542 -20.99 -20.29 -16.85
N TYR A 543 -21.37 -21.14 -15.91
CA TYR A 543 -21.67 -20.81 -14.53
C TYR A 543 -21.13 -21.92 -13.64
N TRP A 544 -20.38 -21.52 -12.63
CA TRP A 544 -19.98 -22.41 -11.55
C TRP A 544 -19.92 -21.63 -10.24
N GLU A 545 -20.04 -22.34 -9.14
CA GLU A 545 -19.95 -21.76 -7.81
C GLU A 545 -19.05 -22.62 -6.90
N GLN A 546 -18.38 -21.97 -5.97
CA GLN A 546 -17.57 -22.67 -4.97
C GLN A 546 -17.66 -21.98 -3.61
N PRO A 547 -17.45 -22.71 -2.49
CA PRO A 547 -17.32 -22.08 -1.20
C PRO A 547 -16.01 -21.32 -1.16
N ASP A 548 -16.08 -20.08 -0.71
CA ASP A 548 -14.93 -19.24 -0.37
C ASP A 548 -14.99 -18.88 1.12
N TYR A 549 -13.83 -18.61 1.72
CA TYR A 549 -13.71 -18.40 3.15
C TYR A 549 -12.90 -17.15 3.44
N LEU A 550 -13.46 -16.24 4.22
CA LEU A 550 -12.69 -15.11 4.77
C LEU A 550 -11.72 -15.65 5.84
N PRO A 551 -10.40 -15.63 5.60
CA PRO A 551 -9.43 -16.25 6.51
C PRO A 551 -9.53 -15.72 7.94
N SER A 552 -9.79 -14.42 8.08
CA SER A 552 -9.82 -13.73 9.37
C SER A 552 -11.09 -13.93 10.21
N THR A 553 -12.23 -14.27 9.59
CA THR A 553 -13.50 -14.48 10.33
C THR A 553 -13.96 -15.94 10.34
N GLY A 554 -13.45 -16.75 9.41
CA GLY A 554 -14.00 -18.07 9.13
C GLY A 554 -15.44 -18.03 8.58
N LYS A 555 -15.95 -16.85 8.19
CA LYS A 555 -17.22 -16.75 7.46
C LYS A 555 -17.05 -17.40 6.10
N THR A 556 -18.06 -18.18 5.72
CA THR A 556 -18.15 -18.81 4.40
C THR A 556 -19.05 -17.99 3.49
N TYR A 557 -18.63 -17.87 2.25
CA TYR A 557 -19.35 -17.22 1.17
C TYR A 557 -19.45 -18.17 -0.02
N THR A 558 -20.45 -17.94 -0.85
CA THR A 558 -20.58 -18.56 -2.17
C THR A 558 -19.95 -17.60 -3.17
N LEU A 559 -18.83 -18.00 -3.78
CA LEU A 559 -18.28 -17.32 -4.95
C LEU A 559 -18.95 -17.91 -6.19
N MET A 560 -19.57 -17.05 -6.98
CA MET A 560 -20.27 -17.39 -8.21
C MET A 560 -19.51 -16.80 -9.39
N CYS A 561 -19.09 -17.63 -10.33
CA CYS A 561 -18.42 -17.20 -11.55
C CYS A 561 -19.36 -17.32 -12.74
N PHE A 562 -19.38 -16.27 -13.56
CA PHE A 562 -20.14 -16.23 -14.79
C PHE A 562 -19.20 -15.88 -15.94
N THR A 563 -19.27 -16.66 -17.01
CA THR A 563 -18.59 -16.35 -18.27
C THR A 563 -19.64 -16.25 -19.36
N LEU A 564 -19.63 -15.14 -20.09
CA LEU A 564 -20.54 -14.86 -21.20
C LEU A 564 -19.72 -14.71 -22.48
N ASN A 565 -19.88 -15.66 -23.40
CA ASN A 565 -19.14 -15.67 -24.65
C ASN A 565 -19.83 -14.76 -25.67
N TYR A 566 -19.05 -13.86 -26.28
CA TYR A 566 -19.56 -13.00 -27.34
C TYR A 566 -19.88 -13.84 -28.58
N GLN A 567 -21.03 -13.56 -29.19
CA GLN A 567 -21.52 -14.29 -30.35
C GLN A 567 -21.13 -13.58 -31.64
N GLU A 568 -21.26 -14.23 -32.80
CA GLU A 568 -20.96 -13.61 -34.11
C GLU A 568 -21.71 -12.29 -34.34
N TRP A 569 -22.91 -12.15 -33.78
CA TRP A 569 -23.72 -10.94 -33.91
C TRP A 569 -23.29 -9.80 -32.98
N ASN A 570 -22.33 -10.04 -32.08
CA ASN A 570 -21.68 -8.99 -31.30
C ASN A 570 -20.62 -8.25 -32.12
N TYR A 571 -20.37 -8.57 -33.38
CA TYR A 571 -19.39 -7.85 -34.19
C TYR A 571 -20.11 -6.84 -35.11
N ASN A 572 -19.57 -5.63 -35.20
CA ASN A 572 -20.08 -4.61 -36.12
C ASN A 572 -19.76 -4.96 -37.58
N GLU A 573 -20.23 -4.14 -38.54
CA GLU A 573 -19.99 -4.37 -39.98
C GLU A 573 -18.50 -4.31 -40.36
N GLN A 574 -17.66 -3.71 -39.51
CA GLN A 574 -16.21 -3.60 -39.65
C GLN A 574 -15.47 -4.81 -39.04
N GLY A 575 -16.19 -5.73 -38.38
CA GLY A 575 -15.61 -6.90 -37.72
C GLY A 575 -15.03 -6.59 -36.33
N GLU A 576 -15.38 -5.46 -35.73
CA GLU A 576 -14.97 -5.07 -34.39
C GLU A 576 -15.99 -5.56 -33.35
N LEU A 577 -15.50 -6.03 -32.21
CA LEU A 577 -16.35 -6.52 -31.14
C LEU A 577 -17.11 -5.37 -30.46
N MET A 578 -18.43 -5.49 -30.42
CA MET A 578 -19.36 -4.68 -29.65
C MET A 578 -19.57 -5.34 -28.28
N GLN A 579 -18.90 -4.79 -27.27
CA GLN A 579 -19.07 -5.18 -25.87
C GLN A 579 -20.46 -4.82 -25.37
N TYR A 580 -20.99 -5.57 -24.40
CA TYR A 580 -22.28 -5.24 -23.78
C TYR A 580 -22.18 -3.93 -23.00
N ASP A 581 -23.18 -3.06 -23.14
CA ASP A 581 -23.23 -1.77 -22.44
C ASP A 581 -23.49 -1.94 -20.94
N ARG A 582 -24.22 -3.00 -20.57
CA ARG A 582 -24.65 -3.27 -19.19
C ARG A 582 -24.96 -4.75 -19.01
N LEU A 583 -24.60 -5.26 -17.84
CA LEU A 583 -25.05 -6.56 -17.34
C LEU A 583 -25.93 -6.35 -16.10
N GLU A 584 -27.13 -6.95 -16.10
CA GLU A 584 -28.09 -6.91 -14.99
C GLU A 584 -28.26 -8.31 -14.38
N LEU A 585 -28.29 -8.39 -13.05
CA LEU A 585 -28.70 -9.59 -12.31
C LEU A 585 -30.16 -9.44 -11.86
N VAL A 586 -30.97 -10.43 -12.18
CA VAL A 586 -32.41 -10.46 -11.90
C VAL A 586 -32.79 -11.72 -11.13
N ASP A 587 -33.70 -11.58 -10.17
CA ASP A 587 -34.34 -12.71 -9.49
C ASP A 587 -35.27 -13.44 -10.48
N GLY A 588 -34.98 -14.71 -10.75
CA GLY A 588 -35.72 -15.52 -11.72
C GLY A 588 -37.14 -15.90 -11.28
N GLU A 589 -37.47 -15.84 -9.98
CA GLU A 589 -38.84 -16.08 -9.51
C GLU A 589 -39.70 -14.81 -9.59
N THR A 590 -39.14 -13.68 -9.17
CA THR A 590 -39.90 -12.42 -9.03
C THR A 590 -39.77 -11.48 -10.22
N GLY A 591 -38.73 -11.64 -11.03
CA GLY A 591 -38.37 -10.74 -12.12
C GLY A 591 -37.84 -9.38 -11.66
N LEU A 592 -37.54 -9.22 -10.36
CA LEU A 592 -36.98 -7.98 -9.81
C LEU A 592 -35.47 -7.91 -10.03
N SER A 593 -34.97 -6.72 -10.35
CA SER A 593 -33.54 -6.45 -10.43
C SER A 593 -32.89 -6.61 -9.05
N LEU A 594 -31.85 -7.42 -8.98
CA LEU A 594 -31.00 -7.61 -7.80
C LEU A 594 -29.77 -6.71 -7.87
N ILE A 595 -29.17 -6.60 -9.06
CA ILE A 595 -28.10 -5.65 -9.39
C ILE A 595 -28.43 -5.06 -10.77
N GLU A 596 -28.68 -3.76 -10.83
CA GLU A 596 -29.06 -3.07 -12.08
C GLU A 596 -27.91 -3.05 -13.10
N ASP A 597 -26.68 -2.86 -12.61
CA ASP A 597 -25.45 -2.79 -13.41
C ASP A 597 -24.29 -3.39 -12.61
N ILE A 598 -23.86 -4.58 -13.04
CA ILE A 598 -22.80 -5.36 -12.37
C ILE A 598 -21.46 -4.64 -12.40
N GLU A 599 -21.14 -3.92 -13.47
CA GLU A 599 -19.86 -3.22 -13.63
C GLU A 599 -19.82 -1.97 -12.77
N ALA A 600 -20.90 -1.18 -12.80
CA ALA A 600 -21.02 0.00 -11.95
C ALA A 600 -21.03 -0.39 -10.47
N SER A 601 -21.67 -1.51 -10.11
CA SER A 601 -21.63 -2.05 -8.75
C SER A 601 -20.21 -2.47 -8.36
N TYR A 602 -19.49 -3.21 -9.21
CA TYR A 602 -18.10 -3.59 -8.98
C TYR A 602 -17.19 -2.37 -8.75
N LYS A 603 -17.22 -1.38 -9.66
CA LYS A 603 -16.41 -0.16 -9.55
C LYS A 603 -16.69 0.59 -8.25
N ARG A 604 -17.97 0.70 -7.84
CA ARG A 604 -18.37 1.32 -6.57
C ARG A 604 -17.84 0.54 -5.36
N ASN A 605 -17.90 -0.79 -5.40
CA ASN A 605 -17.39 -1.65 -4.32
C ASN A 605 -15.87 -1.50 -4.18
N VAL A 606 -15.14 -1.53 -5.29
CA VAL A 606 -13.68 -1.30 -5.29
C VAL A 606 -13.34 0.07 -4.73
N GLN A 607 -13.97 1.15 -5.23
CA GLN A 607 -13.73 2.51 -4.74
C GLN A 607 -13.99 2.64 -3.23
N THR A 608 -15.06 2.04 -2.73
CA THR A 608 -15.42 2.07 -1.31
C THR A 608 -14.42 1.30 -0.45
N ILE A 609 -13.95 0.14 -0.93
CA ILE A 609 -12.93 -0.67 -0.25
C ILE A 609 -11.57 0.04 -0.25
N LEU A 610 -11.22 0.72 -1.33
CA LEU A 610 -9.99 1.51 -1.43
C LEU A 610 -10.07 2.85 -0.69
N GLY A 611 -11.25 3.24 -0.18
CA GLY A 611 -11.46 4.52 0.49
C GLY A 611 -11.33 5.72 -0.43
N LEU A 612 -11.59 5.53 -1.72
CA LEU A 612 -11.56 6.59 -2.72
C LEU A 612 -12.85 7.40 -2.63
N SER A 613 -12.75 8.72 -2.49
CA SER A 613 -13.92 9.58 -2.52
C SER A 613 -14.56 9.55 -3.92
N MET A 614 -15.88 9.35 -4.00
CA MET A 614 -16.65 9.58 -5.23
C MET A 614 -16.69 11.09 -5.54
N VAL A 615 -15.56 11.64 -5.99
CA VAL A 615 -15.49 12.95 -6.62
C VAL A 615 -15.23 12.68 -8.09
N GLY A 616 -16.23 12.99 -8.92
CA GLY A 616 -16.33 12.56 -10.31
C GLY A 616 -15.04 12.70 -11.10
N SER A 617 -14.47 11.56 -11.49
CA SER A 617 -13.72 11.51 -12.73
C SER A 617 -14.75 11.66 -13.86
N PRO A 618 -14.55 12.56 -14.84
CA PRO A 618 -15.35 12.51 -16.03
C PRO A 618 -15.14 11.13 -16.63
N LEU A 619 -16.24 10.43 -16.89
CA LEU A 619 -16.26 9.47 -17.98
C LEU A 619 -15.70 10.22 -19.19
N GLU A 620 -14.49 9.87 -19.61
CA GLU A 620 -14.05 10.14 -20.97
C GLU A 620 -14.96 9.32 -21.87
N THR A 621 -16.13 9.90 -22.18
CA THR A 621 -16.78 9.61 -23.43
C THR A 621 -15.85 10.17 -24.50
N GLU A 622 -15.10 9.29 -25.15
CA GLU A 622 -14.67 9.49 -26.53
C GLU A 622 -15.94 9.61 -27.39
N ALA A 623 -16.57 10.79 -27.33
CA ALA A 623 -17.58 11.20 -28.26
C ALA A 623 -16.90 12.09 -29.30
N ASP A 624 -16.50 11.41 -30.36
CA ASP A 624 -16.24 11.89 -31.71
C ASP A 624 -16.76 13.32 -31.96
N SER A 625 -15.84 14.29 -32.04
CA SER A 625 -16.15 15.64 -32.51
C SER A 625 -15.31 16.00 -33.73
N GLN A 626 -15.36 15.15 -34.76
CA GLN A 626 -15.21 15.60 -36.14
C GLN A 626 -16.58 15.77 -36.81
N SER A 627 -17.22 16.92 -36.59
CA SER A 627 -18.18 17.44 -37.56
C SER A 627 -18.28 18.97 -37.48
N SER A 628 -17.43 19.63 -38.26
CA SER A 628 -17.71 21.01 -38.68
C SER A 628 -18.88 21.00 -39.67
N PRO A 629 -19.98 21.74 -39.44
CA PRO A 629 -20.94 21.96 -40.49
C PRO A 629 -20.46 23.13 -41.36
N ASN A 630 -20.15 22.81 -42.61
CA ASN A 630 -20.13 23.78 -43.71
C ASN A 630 -21.46 24.55 -43.73
N VAL A 631 -21.39 25.87 -43.59
CA VAL A 631 -22.44 26.77 -44.07
C VAL A 631 -21.79 27.85 -44.92
N GLU A 632 -22.09 27.78 -46.21
CA GLU A 632 -21.79 28.77 -47.23
C GLU A 632 -22.38 30.15 -46.88
N GLY A 633 -21.68 31.19 -47.34
CA GLY A 633 -22.35 32.25 -48.10
C GLY A 633 -22.72 33.54 -47.38
N ASN A 634 -21.78 34.49 -47.47
CA ASN A 634 -21.99 35.83 -48.05
C ASN A 634 -22.95 36.81 -47.34
N ASP A 635 -22.40 37.89 -46.75
CA ASP A 635 -22.67 39.25 -47.23
C ASP A 635 -21.92 40.34 -46.42
N GLY A 636 -21.12 41.13 -47.14
CA GLY A 636 -21.16 42.59 -47.08
C GLY A 636 -20.54 43.35 -45.89
N GLY A 637 -19.45 44.07 -46.17
CA GLY A 637 -19.41 45.49 -45.80
C GLY A 637 -18.21 46.04 -45.03
N ALA A 638 -17.22 46.50 -45.80
CA ALA A 638 -16.56 47.80 -45.66
C ALA A 638 -15.62 48.13 -44.46
N ALA A 639 -14.35 48.28 -44.85
CA ALA A 639 -13.52 49.48 -44.68
C ALA A 639 -12.72 49.76 -43.39
N ALA A 640 -11.39 49.76 -43.62
CA ALA A 640 -10.42 50.84 -43.29
C ALA A 640 -9.86 50.83 -41.85
N ARG A 641 -8.56 51.06 -41.56
CA ARG A 641 -7.37 51.66 -42.22
C ARG A 641 -6.14 51.18 -41.44
N SER A 642 -5.08 50.69 -42.11
CA SER A 642 -3.72 51.27 -42.16
C SER A 642 -3.22 52.04 -40.92
N ALA A 643 -2.15 51.54 -40.28
CA ALA A 643 -0.84 52.20 -40.20
C ALA A 643 0.10 51.51 -39.18
N GLU A 644 1.13 50.84 -39.72
CA GLU A 644 2.47 50.65 -39.13
C GLU A 644 3.19 52.00 -38.87
N PRO A 645 4.47 52.04 -38.42
CA PRO A 645 5.20 51.18 -37.48
C PRO A 645 6.02 52.00 -36.46
N TRP A 646 6.58 51.33 -35.44
CA TRP A 646 7.99 51.40 -35.01
C TRP A 646 8.40 50.04 -34.43
#